data_AF-A0A9N9L1Z0-F1
#
_entry.id   AF-A0A9N9L1Z0-F1
#
_cell.length_a   1.000
_cell.length_b   1.000
_cell.length_c   1.000
_cell.angle_alpha   90.00
_cell.angle_beta   90.00
_cell.angle_gamma   90.00
#
_symmetry.space_group_name_H-M   'P 1'
#
loop_
_entity.id
_entity.type
_entity.pdbx_description
1 polymer ?
#
loop_
_entity_poly.entity_id
_entity_poly.type
_entity_poly.pdbx_seq_one_letter_code
_entity_poly.pdbx_strand_id
1 'polypeptide(L)'
;MSPAALDFRQLFRPPFQYSLLIITATTPKVLHLYSHLSSLPPLLYLLYLPTFLALDLFNGVVFWALVHLTSRGGVSVLLTVFRCALCLILLGASSAWISFFLETGGEIKWGAAKNVAKDPAGLKVLASGGTRALLAAIALVVLARIVSQPLYNGTENLFAAGLHALSGGRWGIRKSYNEDNSSKLDLEEGPQSSSAFLSVESDHEYRSSSDADEARGFLSEKEAPRPSFWSRWIARAKFLVPMGTVLVLLLVRPRHFPFGHMSNSLPYTLYGVFNKPTDEACLGSLSGDFPPFPLPDLVAEVLWEPAKGEFPGWEPRVNRTFDKSLTRPQWLPTEPVHGFERWYNESMPKGSHGGDGPPQGQKNKGGFFTKGINYDPITDPLRISNLDQGVLDSIALKLKDHKVTIKHVVLLSLESTRKDVFPLEKGSHLHQIIEKSHSSNFTAAEANVKLAELTKNAETLTGEANGFGIGGVEYPSARAGSWRNPDKGSGGLNIQGALTGSTTSLKSIIGSHCGVHPLPVDFTVEVRRQIYQPCIPSILELFNNNKPRGESHPGSAAKRDDMQSQLWKPVFVQAMTDQYDHQDRLLEHMGFKDTIVRDTLLDPSSPHQPTEKEVNYFGFPEDQVKPYMRDLFEAAKEKNERLFMSHFTSTTHHPWALPEDFGELVDYLEPKKWSEGSLNKYLNTVKYVDGWIGEIMDLLEDVGVADETLVVMVGDHGWAFEEDAAFHGSFENGHISNMRVPLLFHHNSLPRIQLQVNATSTSILPTILDLLSTTSSLNKQDTDIAKNLVHQYEGQSLIRPFVPKKNGRQAWNIGILNAGGALLSVSSAAVPYRLVLPICRNGVYRFTDVLLDPNELHPIEDYSIETLAKQLRNFYKNIGADGEEAAKWISDAEKVGKWWVLEQRRKWRFGGSALQEDRKAEEMEGMGKVSQKKWWET
;
A
#
# COMPACT_ATOMS: atom_id res chain seq x y z
N MET A 1 13.50 51.59 9.50
CA MET A 1 13.86 50.49 8.58
C MET A 1 12.90 50.55 7.40
N SER A 2 13.40 50.65 6.17
CA SER A 2 12.54 50.63 4.97
C SER A 2 12.11 49.19 4.64
N PRO A 3 10.86 48.92 4.23
CA PRO A 3 10.47 47.61 3.75
C PRO A 3 11.16 47.34 2.41
N ALA A 4 12.18 46.48 2.43
CA ALA A 4 12.85 46.04 1.21
C ALA A 4 11.88 45.19 0.38
N ALA A 5 11.30 45.81 -0.66
CA ALA A 5 10.60 45.07 -1.71
C ALA A 5 11.51 43.97 -2.27
N LEU A 6 10.94 42.80 -2.59
CA LEU A 6 11.67 41.70 -3.19
C LEU A 6 12.21 42.12 -4.57
N ASP A 7 13.48 42.52 -4.59
CA ASP A 7 14.22 42.71 -5.84
C ASP A 7 14.44 41.35 -6.50
N PHE A 8 13.54 40.99 -7.42
CA PHE A 8 13.59 39.75 -8.19
C PHE A 8 14.94 39.54 -8.91
N ARG A 9 15.72 40.60 -9.18
CA ARG A 9 17.07 40.47 -9.76
C ARG A 9 18.05 39.74 -8.85
N GLN A 10 17.79 39.68 -7.53
CA GLN A 10 18.62 38.95 -6.58
C GLN A 10 18.50 37.43 -6.72
N LEU A 11 17.36 36.92 -7.21
CA LEU A 11 17.14 35.48 -7.45
C LEU A 11 18.05 34.92 -8.58
N PHE A 12 18.54 35.79 -9.45
CA PHE A 12 19.43 35.45 -10.56
C PHE A 12 20.92 35.62 -10.22
N ARG A 13 21.26 36.02 -8.98
CA ARG A 13 22.66 36.23 -8.59
C ARG A 13 23.37 34.92 -8.23
N PRO A 14 24.64 34.71 -8.66
CA PRO A 14 25.45 33.54 -8.33
C PRO A 14 25.44 33.10 -6.85
N PRO A 15 25.54 33.99 -5.84
CA PRO A 15 25.56 33.57 -4.44
C PRO A 15 24.25 32.95 -3.95
N PHE A 16 23.12 33.46 -4.43
CA PHE A 16 21.81 32.91 -4.08
C PHE A 16 21.56 31.59 -4.81
N GLN A 17 21.85 31.52 -6.11
CA GLN A 17 21.68 30.27 -6.89
C GLN A 17 22.53 29.13 -6.34
N TYR A 18 23.82 29.36 -6.08
CA TYR A 18 24.70 28.35 -5.48
C TYR A 18 24.16 27.86 -4.13
N SER A 19 23.73 28.78 -3.27
CA SER A 19 23.28 28.44 -1.92
C SER A 19 21.93 27.72 -1.92
N LEU A 20 21.04 28.04 -2.85
CA LEU A 20 19.79 27.31 -3.05
C LEU A 20 20.05 25.88 -3.55
N LEU A 21 20.97 25.68 -4.50
CA LEU A 21 21.37 24.34 -4.98
C LEU A 21 21.99 23.49 -3.87
N ILE A 22 22.86 24.07 -3.03
CA ILE A 22 23.45 23.37 -1.87
C ILE A 22 22.35 22.98 -0.89
N ILE A 23 21.56 23.94 -0.39
CA ILE A 23 20.55 23.69 0.66
C ILE A 23 19.49 22.68 0.19
N THR A 24 19.03 22.77 -1.06
CA THR A 24 18.03 21.83 -1.59
C THR A 24 18.57 20.41 -1.80
N ALA A 25 19.87 20.24 -2.06
CA ALA A 25 20.52 18.93 -2.11
C ALA A 25 20.84 18.37 -0.70
N THR A 26 21.32 19.21 0.22
CA THR A 26 21.80 18.75 1.54
C THR A 26 20.69 18.55 2.57
N THR A 27 19.57 19.27 2.51
CA THR A 27 18.51 19.11 3.53
C THR A 27 17.85 17.72 3.47
N PRO A 28 17.46 17.17 2.30
CA PRO A 28 17.00 15.79 2.19
C PRO A 28 18.09 14.79 2.59
N LYS A 29 19.37 15.09 2.32
CA LYS A 29 20.49 14.25 2.75
C LYS A 29 20.60 14.13 4.27
N VAL A 30 20.42 15.22 5.01
CA VAL A 30 20.42 15.20 6.49
C VAL A 30 19.26 14.33 7.01
N LEU A 31 18.09 14.44 6.40
CA LEU A 31 16.90 13.70 6.85
C LEU A 31 16.93 12.22 6.42
N HIS A 32 17.54 11.90 5.27
CA HIS A 32 17.88 10.53 4.82
C HIS A 32 18.98 9.86 5.68
N LEU A 33 19.88 10.66 6.25
CA LEU A 33 20.84 10.17 7.23
C LEU A 33 20.17 9.97 8.59
N TYR A 34 19.20 10.82 8.95
CA TYR A 34 18.39 10.69 10.17
C TYR A 34 17.50 9.44 10.16
N SER A 35 16.78 9.18 9.06
CA SER A 35 15.94 7.97 8.86
C SER A 35 16.72 6.66 9.00
N HIS A 36 18.04 6.71 8.79
CA HIS A 36 18.94 5.56 8.85
C HIS A 36 19.97 5.60 10.00
N LEU A 37 19.73 6.41 11.05
CA LEU A 37 20.59 6.47 12.24
C LEU A 37 20.75 5.11 12.95
N SER A 38 19.69 4.29 12.96
CA SER A 38 19.67 2.94 13.54
C SER A 38 20.32 1.89 12.63
N SER A 39 20.54 2.18 11.35
CA SER A 39 21.05 1.21 10.37
C SER A 39 22.51 0.81 10.59
N LEU A 40 23.28 1.54 11.41
CA LEU A 40 24.65 1.18 11.80
C LEU A 40 24.90 1.43 13.31
N PRO A 41 25.76 0.63 13.95
CA PRO A 41 26.33 0.97 15.25
C PRO A 41 26.96 2.37 15.25
N PRO A 42 26.77 3.20 16.30
CA PRO A 42 27.19 4.61 16.30
C PRO A 42 28.65 4.87 15.92
N LEU A 43 29.57 3.99 16.31
CA LEU A 43 31.00 4.09 15.95
C LEU A 43 31.24 3.90 14.44
N LEU A 44 30.54 2.96 13.80
CA LEU A 44 30.64 2.74 12.35
C LEU A 44 29.94 3.87 11.59
N TYR A 45 28.81 4.35 12.11
CA TYR A 45 28.12 5.51 11.55
C TYR A 45 29.04 6.75 11.52
N LEU A 46 29.67 7.08 12.65
CA LEU A 46 30.62 8.21 12.76
C LEU A 46 31.87 8.02 11.89
N LEU A 47 32.43 6.80 11.83
CA LEU A 47 33.61 6.50 11.01
C LEU A 47 33.33 6.70 9.51
N TYR A 48 32.17 6.27 9.03
CA TYR A 48 31.82 6.30 7.61
C TYR A 48 31.00 7.51 7.18
N LEU A 49 30.54 8.37 8.09
CA LEU A 49 29.83 9.62 7.79
C LEU A 49 30.50 10.48 6.69
N PRO A 50 31.83 10.67 6.66
CA PRO A 50 32.50 11.40 5.57
C PRO A 50 32.32 10.75 4.19
N THR A 51 32.15 9.42 4.14
CA THR A 51 31.91 8.68 2.88
C THR A 51 30.46 8.79 2.41
N PHE A 52 29.50 8.97 3.33
CA PHE A 52 28.09 9.17 2.98
C PHE A 52 27.87 10.54 2.35
N LEU A 53 28.60 11.57 2.81
CA LEU A 53 28.54 12.94 2.31
C LEU A 53 29.43 13.20 1.07
N ALA A 54 30.23 12.23 0.64
CA ALA A 54 31.20 12.41 -0.44
C ALA A 54 30.55 12.81 -1.79
N LEU A 55 29.37 12.27 -2.07
CA LEU A 55 28.60 12.58 -3.28
C LEU A 55 27.99 14.00 -3.24
N ASP A 56 27.58 14.45 -2.06
CA ASP A 56 27.06 15.80 -1.82
C ASP A 56 28.16 16.86 -1.90
N LEU A 57 29.37 16.56 -1.40
CA LEU A 57 30.56 17.39 -1.59
C LEU A 57 30.94 17.52 -3.07
N PHE A 58 30.87 16.41 -3.82
CA PHE A 58 31.08 16.44 -5.28
C PHE A 58 30.01 17.29 -6.00
N ASN A 59 28.74 17.16 -5.61
CA ASN A 59 27.66 18.03 -6.11
C ASN A 59 27.94 19.50 -5.82
N GLY A 60 28.44 19.85 -4.64
CA GLY A 60 28.83 21.22 -4.31
C GLY A 60 29.91 21.78 -5.24
N VAL A 61 30.91 20.96 -5.59
CA VAL A 61 31.94 21.34 -6.59
C VAL A 61 31.34 21.54 -7.98
N VAL A 62 30.43 20.66 -8.41
CA VAL A 62 29.72 20.77 -9.69
C VAL A 62 28.83 22.01 -9.73
N PHE A 63 28.06 22.30 -8.67
CA PHE A 63 27.23 23.49 -8.56
C PHE A 63 28.06 24.78 -8.54
N TRP A 64 29.21 24.78 -7.86
CA TRP A 64 30.15 25.90 -7.86
C TRP A 64 30.64 26.20 -9.28
N ALA A 65 31.12 25.19 -10.00
CA ALA A 65 31.55 25.32 -11.39
C ALA A 65 30.41 25.76 -12.31
N LEU A 66 29.23 25.15 -12.17
CA LEU A 66 28.02 25.48 -12.94
C LEU A 66 27.61 26.94 -12.80
N VAL A 67 27.72 27.50 -11.60
CA VAL A 67 27.38 28.90 -11.31
C VAL A 67 28.43 29.88 -11.85
N HIS A 68 29.70 29.48 -11.90
CA HIS A 68 30.82 30.30 -12.42
C HIS A 68 31.02 30.22 -13.94
N LEU A 69 30.38 29.28 -14.63
CA LEU A 69 30.39 29.18 -16.10
C LEU A 69 29.87 30.48 -16.74
N THR A 70 30.72 31.24 -17.43
CA THR A 70 30.32 32.46 -18.14
C THR A 70 30.38 32.26 -19.64
N SER A 71 29.42 32.83 -20.36
CA SER A 71 29.35 32.79 -21.83
C SER A 71 28.78 34.11 -22.35
N ARG A 72 28.91 34.34 -23.66
CA ARG A 72 28.45 35.57 -24.33
C ARG A 72 27.31 35.26 -25.31
N GLY A 73 26.46 36.25 -25.59
CA GLY A 73 25.31 36.09 -26.49
C GLY A 73 24.24 35.13 -25.96
N GLY A 74 23.48 34.51 -26.86
CA GLY A 74 22.33 33.64 -26.52
C GLY A 74 22.65 32.47 -25.59
N VAL A 75 23.89 31.96 -25.60
CA VAL A 75 24.34 30.91 -24.68
C VAL A 75 24.31 31.36 -23.22
N SER A 76 24.51 32.66 -22.93
CA SER A 76 24.38 33.20 -21.57
C SER A 76 22.95 33.15 -21.06
N VAL A 77 21.96 33.32 -21.95
CA VAL A 77 20.53 33.22 -21.62
C VAL A 77 20.18 31.76 -21.35
N LEU A 78 20.61 30.84 -22.24
CA LEU A 78 20.41 29.39 -22.06
C LEU A 78 21.02 28.87 -20.74
N LEU A 79 22.25 29.29 -20.39
CA LEU A 79 22.88 28.93 -19.11
C LEU A 79 22.10 29.46 -17.90
N THR A 80 21.58 30.70 -17.97
CA THR A 80 20.77 31.28 -16.90
C THR A 80 19.45 30.53 -16.74
N VAL A 81 18.75 30.24 -17.84
CA VAL A 81 17.52 29.45 -17.84
C VAL A 81 17.76 28.05 -17.29
N PHE A 82 18.85 27.37 -17.69
CA PHE A 82 19.22 26.05 -17.19
C PHE A 82 19.46 26.05 -15.67
N ARG A 83 20.19 27.04 -15.13
CA ARG A 83 20.39 27.18 -13.67
C ARG A 83 19.08 27.40 -12.94
N CYS A 84 18.23 28.29 -13.43
CA CYS A 84 16.92 28.55 -12.82
C CYS A 84 16.03 27.30 -12.84
N ALA A 85 16.01 26.55 -13.95
CA ALA A 85 15.31 25.28 -14.04
C ALA A 85 15.84 24.24 -13.04
N LEU A 86 17.17 24.10 -12.93
CA LEU A 86 17.79 23.18 -11.95
C LEU A 86 17.46 23.57 -10.51
N CYS A 87 17.52 24.86 -10.16
CA CYS A 87 17.11 25.36 -8.85
C CYS A 87 15.65 25.03 -8.54
N LEU A 88 14.74 25.23 -9.50
CA LEU A 88 13.31 24.94 -9.32
C LEU A 88 13.03 23.43 -9.19
N ILE A 89 13.70 22.61 -10.00
CA ILE A 89 13.58 21.14 -9.94
C ILE A 89 14.08 20.62 -8.59
N LEU A 90 15.27 21.03 -8.14
CA LEU A 90 15.80 20.58 -6.85
C LEU A 90 15.02 21.16 -5.66
N LEU A 91 14.53 22.40 -5.74
CA LEU A 91 13.65 22.96 -4.71
C LEU A 91 12.35 22.17 -4.59
N GLY A 92 11.64 21.95 -5.70
CA GLY A 92 10.39 21.20 -5.71
C GLY A 92 10.57 19.74 -5.30
N ALA A 93 11.67 19.11 -5.74
CA ALA A 93 12.00 17.74 -5.33
C ALA A 93 12.32 17.65 -3.83
N SER A 94 13.13 18.57 -3.31
CA SER A 94 13.49 18.66 -1.89
C SER A 94 12.27 18.92 -1.00
N SER A 95 11.38 19.85 -1.41
CA SER A 95 10.17 20.17 -0.65
C SER A 95 9.13 19.06 -0.70
N ALA A 96 8.95 18.39 -1.84
CA ALA A 96 8.11 17.20 -1.94
C ALA A 96 8.64 16.06 -1.07
N TRP A 97 9.95 15.80 -1.09
CA TRP A 97 10.59 14.75 -0.29
C TRP A 97 10.44 15.00 1.22
N ILE A 98 10.66 16.24 1.68
CA ILE A 98 10.42 16.62 3.08
C ILE A 98 8.94 16.46 3.46
N SER A 99 8.01 16.89 2.60
CA SER A 99 6.58 16.73 2.85
C SER A 99 6.19 15.25 2.96
N PHE A 100 6.63 14.42 2.02
CA PHE A 100 6.38 12.98 2.02
C PHE A 100 6.93 12.28 3.27
N PHE A 101 8.14 12.64 3.72
CA PHE A 101 8.69 12.14 4.98
C PHE A 101 7.81 12.54 6.19
N LEU A 102 7.35 13.79 6.24
CA LEU A 102 6.45 14.26 7.31
C LEU A 102 5.05 13.63 7.26
N GLU A 103 4.59 13.13 6.10
CA GLU A 103 3.29 12.46 5.98
C GLU A 103 3.36 10.92 6.14
N THR A 104 4.50 10.29 5.84
CA THR A 104 4.62 8.81 5.72
C THR A 104 5.74 8.16 6.55
N GLY A 105 6.64 8.95 7.14
CA GLY A 105 7.88 8.45 7.77
C GLY A 105 8.92 7.91 6.78
N GLY A 106 8.53 7.69 5.52
CA GLY A 106 9.37 7.10 4.47
C GLY A 106 10.00 8.12 3.51
N GLU A 107 10.68 7.61 2.49
CA GLU A 107 11.41 8.40 1.50
C GLU A 107 10.80 8.28 0.10
N ILE A 108 10.79 9.36 -0.68
CA ILE A 108 10.33 9.27 -2.09
C ILE A 108 11.30 8.42 -2.91
N LYS A 109 10.83 7.24 -3.33
CA LYS A 109 11.44 6.42 -4.38
C LYS A 109 11.23 7.10 -5.73
N TRP A 110 12.14 8.01 -6.11
CA TRP A 110 12.03 8.82 -7.33
C TRP A 110 11.78 8.03 -8.64
N GLY A 111 12.16 6.75 -8.71
CA GLY A 111 11.78 5.87 -9.83
C GLY A 111 10.28 5.70 -10.06
N ALA A 112 9.45 5.83 -9.02
CA ALA A 112 7.98 5.80 -9.10
C ALA A 112 7.36 7.21 -9.27
N ALA A 113 8.07 8.27 -8.85
CA ALA A 113 7.51 9.62 -8.72
C ALA A 113 7.03 10.27 -10.05
N LYS A 114 7.41 9.71 -11.20
CA LYS A 114 7.11 10.26 -12.54
C LYS A 114 5.62 10.42 -12.84
N ASN A 115 4.78 9.57 -12.25
CA ASN A 115 3.35 9.50 -12.59
C ASN A 115 2.42 10.00 -11.47
N VAL A 116 2.90 10.13 -10.23
CA VAL A 116 2.19 10.84 -9.15
C VAL A 116 1.87 12.29 -9.57
N ALA A 117 2.75 12.92 -10.35
CA ALA A 117 2.54 14.26 -10.92
C ALA A 117 1.60 14.31 -12.15
N LYS A 118 1.08 13.17 -12.61
CA LYS A 118 0.17 13.05 -13.77
C LYS A 118 -1.20 12.46 -13.43
N ASP A 119 -1.30 11.81 -12.27
CA ASP A 119 -2.54 11.25 -11.76
C ASP A 119 -3.29 12.28 -10.90
N PRO A 120 -4.57 12.59 -11.17
CA PRO A 120 -5.41 13.41 -10.30
C PRO A 120 -5.52 12.93 -8.84
N ALA A 121 -5.45 11.63 -8.56
CA ALA A 121 -5.50 11.11 -7.18
C ALA A 121 -4.13 11.30 -6.47
N GLY A 122 -3.03 10.93 -7.13
CA GLY A 122 -1.66 11.27 -6.72
C GLY A 122 -1.43 12.78 -6.58
N LEU A 123 -2.07 13.61 -7.41
CA LEU A 123 -2.10 15.06 -7.27
C LEU A 123 -2.93 15.51 -6.07
N LYS A 124 -4.04 14.83 -5.72
CA LYS A 124 -4.78 15.09 -4.47
C LYS A 124 -3.98 14.70 -3.23
N VAL A 125 -3.23 13.60 -3.26
CA VAL A 125 -2.31 13.19 -2.17
C VAL A 125 -1.08 14.12 -2.08
N LEU A 126 -0.53 14.56 -3.21
CA LEU A 126 0.47 15.63 -3.25
C LEU A 126 -0.10 16.98 -2.79
N ALA A 127 -1.40 17.24 -2.98
CA ALA A 127 -2.08 18.46 -2.56
C ALA A 127 -2.48 18.44 -1.08
N SER A 128 -2.82 17.28 -0.49
CA SER A 128 -3.00 17.14 0.96
C SER A 128 -1.68 17.40 1.71
N GLY A 129 -0.57 16.86 1.18
CA GLY A 129 0.79 17.26 1.57
C GLY A 129 1.25 18.61 0.99
N GLY A 130 0.40 19.31 0.24
CA GLY A 130 0.78 20.47 -0.58
C GLY A 130 1.09 21.71 0.27
N THR A 131 0.32 21.93 1.34
CA THR A 131 0.59 22.99 2.32
C THR A 131 1.93 22.78 3.01
N ARG A 132 2.25 21.54 3.41
CA ARG A 132 3.55 21.20 4.03
C ARG A 132 4.71 21.32 3.03
N ALA A 133 4.51 20.91 1.77
CA ALA A 133 5.49 21.09 0.70
C ALA A 133 5.75 22.58 0.41
N LEU A 134 4.71 23.42 0.39
CA LEU A 134 4.85 24.87 0.22
C LEU A 134 5.62 25.51 1.40
N LEU A 135 5.27 25.14 2.63
CA LEU A 135 5.98 25.61 3.83
C LEU A 135 7.45 25.17 3.83
N ALA A 136 7.74 23.92 3.43
CA ALA A 136 9.11 23.42 3.27
C ALA A 136 9.87 24.18 2.18
N ALA A 137 9.26 24.45 1.02
CA ALA A 137 9.87 25.25 -0.05
C ALA A 137 10.19 26.68 0.40
N ILE A 138 9.27 27.34 1.12
CA ILE A 138 9.48 28.67 1.70
C ILE A 138 10.64 28.63 2.71
N ALA A 139 10.66 27.64 3.61
CA ALA A 139 11.72 27.48 4.60
C ALA A 139 13.11 27.27 3.95
N LEU A 140 13.20 26.43 2.91
CA LEU A 140 14.42 26.20 2.14
C LEU A 140 14.92 27.48 1.45
N VAL A 141 14.01 28.28 0.86
CA VAL A 141 14.35 29.56 0.20
C VAL A 141 14.81 30.61 1.21
N VAL A 142 14.14 30.73 2.36
CA VAL A 142 14.53 31.65 3.44
C VAL A 142 15.90 31.26 4.00
N LEU A 143 16.13 29.98 4.28
CA LEU A 143 17.42 29.46 4.74
C LEU A 143 18.53 29.74 3.71
N ALA A 144 18.30 29.41 2.44
CA ALA A 144 19.22 29.70 1.35
C ALA A 144 19.54 31.20 1.22
N ARG A 145 18.57 32.09 1.47
CA ARG A 145 18.78 33.54 1.45
C ARG A 145 19.65 34.01 2.62
N ILE A 146 19.41 33.50 3.83
CA ILE A 146 20.19 33.83 5.04
C ILE A 146 21.65 33.39 4.88
N VAL A 147 21.89 32.17 4.41
CA VAL A 147 23.27 31.64 4.25
C VAL A 147 23.97 32.11 2.96
N SER A 148 23.27 32.80 2.05
CA SER A 148 23.75 33.04 0.68
C SER A 148 25.15 33.66 0.58
N GLN A 149 25.41 34.72 1.35
CA GLN A 149 26.70 35.40 1.34
C GLN A 149 27.80 34.64 2.10
N PRO A 150 27.60 34.18 3.36
CA PRO A 150 28.65 33.44 4.07
C PRO A 150 29.00 32.11 3.41
N LEU A 151 28.03 31.37 2.85
CA LEU A 151 28.29 30.10 2.16
C LEU A 151 29.08 30.30 0.87
N TYR A 152 28.73 31.33 0.07
CA TYR A 152 29.46 31.65 -1.16
C TYR A 152 30.88 32.13 -0.88
N ASN A 153 31.05 33.13 0.00
CA ASN A 153 32.38 33.65 0.37
C ASN A 153 33.25 32.56 1.02
N GLY A 154 32.66 31.70 1.87
CA GLY A 154 33.35 30.56 2.48
C GLY A 154 33.83 29.55 1.44
N THR A 155 32.98 29.24 0.46
CA THR A 155 33.33 28.35 -0.66
C THR A 155 34.43 28.96 -1.54
N GLU A 156 34.33 30.25 -1.89
CA GLU A 156 35.34 30.96 -2.67
C GLU A 156 36.73 30.89 -2.00
N ASN A 157 36.79 31.19 -0.71
CA ASN A 157 38.01 31.11 0.09
C ASN A 157 38.55 29.67 0.16
N LEU A 158 37.69 28.66 0.27
CA LEU A 158 38.09 27.24 0.28
C LEU A 158 38.69 26.81 -1.07
N PHE A 159 38.05 27.16 -2.19
CA PHE A 159 38.56 26.89 -3.53
C PHE A 159 39.88 27.62 -3.79
N ALA A 160 39.99 28.90 -3.41
CA ALA A 160 41.22 29.67 -3.53
C ALA A 160 42.37 29.07 -2.69
N ALA A 161 42.09 28.67 -1.44
CA ALA A 161 43.07 28.04 -0.56
C ALA A 161 43.52 26.66 -1.08
N GLY A 162 42.59 25.84 -1.58
CA GLY A 162 42.87 24.54 -2.19
C GLY A 162 43.72 24.66 -3.46
N LEU A 163 43.32 25.55 -4.39
CA LEU A 163 44.07 25.82 -5.62
C LEU A 163 45.48 26.33 -5.32
N HIS A 164 45.63 27.22 -4.34
CA HIS A 164 46.93 27.75 -3.90
C HIS A 164 47.81 26.66 -3.29
N ALA A 165 47.26 25.80 -2.42
CA ALA A 165 47.99 24.70 -1.79
C ALA A 165 48.46 23.62 -2.80
N LEU A 166 47.58 23.25 -3.74
CA LEU A 166 47.87 22.24 -4.76
C LEU A 166 48.84 22.77 -5.82
N SER A 167 48.58 23.94 -6.42
CA SER A 167 49.45 24.56 -7.43
C SER A 167 50.79 25.06 -6.90
N GLY A 168 50.99 25.06 -5.57
CA GLY A 168 52.20 25.56 -4.93
C GLY A 168 52.37 27.08 -5.06
N GLY A 169 51.26 27.81 -5.14
CA GLY A 169 51.23 29.28 -5.30
C GLY A 169 51.44 29.80 -6.71
N ARG A 170 51.47 28.94 -7.75
CA ARG A 170 51.64 29.39 -9.15
C ARG A 170 50.38 29.98 -9.79
N TRP A 171 49.18 29.63 -9.29
CA TRP A 171 47.91 30.09 -9.84
C TRP A 171 47.08 30.73 -8.72
N GLY A 172 46.97 32.07 -8.74
CA GLY A 172 46.17 32.85 -7.81
C GLY A 172 44.98 33.50 -8.52
N ILE A 173 43.80 33.44 -7.91
CA ILE A 173 42.61 34.16 -8.41
C ILE A 173 42.81 35.65 -8.10
N ARG A 174 42.85 36.49 -9.14
CA ARG A 174 43.05 37.94 -9.02
C ARG A 174 41.79 38.58 -8.43
N LYS A 175 41.81 38.88 -7.12
CA LYS A 175 40.75 39.67 -6.46
C LYS A 175 40.62 41.03 -7.16
N SER A 176 39.45 41.32 -7.72
CA SER A 176 39.08 42.64 -8.19
C SER A 176 38.39 43.39 -7.05
N TYR A 177 39.17 44.10 -6.25
CA TYR A 177 38.67 44.97 -5.18
C TYR A 177 38.76 46.42 -5.67
N ASN A 178 37.64 46.99 -6.09
CA ASN A 178 37.47 48.44 -6.22
C ASN A 178 36.58 48.88 -5.04
N GLU A 179 37.19 49.33 -3.96
CA GLU A 179 36.53 50.21 -2.98
C GLU A 179 36.86 51.65 -3.38
N ASP A 180 35.94 52.27 -4.11
CA ASP A 180 36.00 53.69 -4.40
C ASP A 180 35.49 54.45 -3.16
N ASN A 181 36.33 55.28 -2.56
CA ASN A 181 36.07 55.90 -1.26
C ASN A 181 36.27 57.41 -1.34
N SER A 182 35.34 58.11 -1.99
CA SER A 182 35.28 59.58 -2.02
C SER A 182 34.11 60.08 -1.17
N SER A 183 34.44 60.82 -0.11
CA SER A 183 33.49 61.48 0.77
C SER A 183 32.69 62.59 0.10
N LYS A 184 31.44 62.78 0.57
CA LYS A 184 30.51 63.89 0.26
C LYS A 184 31.17 65.25 0.00
N LEU A 185 30.64 65.98 -1.00
CA LEU A 185 30.30 67.40 -0.89
C LEU A 185 29.34 67.82 -2.03
N ASP A 186 28.09 68.07 -1.63
CA ASP A 186 27.16 69.13 -2.04
C ASP A 186 27.00 69.61 -3.51
N LEU A 187 25.71 69.61 -3.89
CA LEU A 187 24.94 70.63 -4.66
C LEU A 187 24.84 70.61 -6.20
N GLU A 188 23.58 70.85 -6.60
CA GLU A 188 22.99 71.31 -7.87
C GLU A 188 23.00 70.42 -9.13
N GLU A 189 21.77 70.09 -9.58
CA GLU A 189 21.46 69.63 -10.93
C GLU A 189 21.36 70.83 -11.90
N GLY A 190 22.03 70.76 -13.04
CA GLY A 190 21.92 71.73 -14.14
C GLY A 190 22.31 71.07 -15.47
N PRO A 191 21.44 71.04 -16.51
CA PRO A 191 21.60 70.08 -17.62
C PRO A 191 22.24 70.66 -18.89
N GLN A 192 23.09 69.87 -19.55
CA GLN A 192 23.24 69.76 -21.02
C GLN A 192 24.23 68.60 -21.30
N SER A 193 23.90 67.57 -22.07
CA SER A 193 23.61 67.53 -23.51
C SER A 193 24.88 67.51 -24.40
N SER A 194 24.86 66.55 -25.33
CA SER A 194 25.57 66.50 -26.62
C SER A 194 27.09 66.26 -26.66
N SER A 195 27.46 65.23 -27.45
CA SER A 195 28.54 65.20 -28.47
C SER A 195 29.98 65.55 -28.08
N ALA A 196 31.04 65.07 -28.75
CA ALA A 196 31.27 64.01 -29.73
C ALA A 196 32.78 64.09 -30.08
N PHE A 197 33.40 62.99 -30.55
CA PHE A 197 34.64 62.99 -31.35
C PHE A 197 35.92 63.55 -30.65
N LEU A 198 36.92 62.71 -30.38
CA LEU A 198 38.02 62.31 -31.29
C LEU A 198 39.20 63.32 -31.37
N SER A 199 40.38 62.77 -31.07
CA SER A 199 41.66 62.91 -31.80
C SER A 199 42.72 63.94 -31.34
N VAL A 200 43.99 63.53 -31.57
CA VAL A 200 45.25 64.29 -31.68
C VAL A 200 45.71 65.04 -30.39
N GLU A 201 46.75 64.65 -29.63
CA GLU A 201 48.17 64.31 -29.92
C GLU A 201 49.13 65.52 -29.83
N SER A 202 50.34 65.29 -29.31
CA SER A 202 51.47 66.24 -29.11
C SER A 202 51.24 67.39 -28.12
N ASP A 203 52.24 68.04 -27.49
CA ASP A 203 53.59 67.66 -27.01
C ASP A 203 54.08 68.86 -26.13
N HIS A 204 55.28 68.77 -25.52
CA HIS A 204 56.06 69.90 -24.97
C HIS A 204 55.47 70.66 -23.74
N GLU A 205 56.24 71.32 -22.86
CA GLU A 205 57.60 71.08 -22.34
C GLU A 205 57.83 71.97 -21.07
N TYR A 206 58.76 71.56 -20.20
CA TYR A 206 59.68 72.40 -19.41
C TYR A 206 59.20 73.67 -18.64
N ARG A 207 59.22 73.60 -17.28
CA ARG A 207 59.92 74.47 -16.28
C ARG A 207 59.22 74.35 -14.90
N SER A 208 59.85 74.14 -13.73
CA SER A 208 61.15 74.51 -13.12
C SER A 208 61.10 75.73 -12.17
N SER A 209 60.87 75.47 -10.88
CA SER A 209 61.46 76.15 -9.70
C SER A 209 60.92 75.45 -8.42
N SER A 210 61.71 74.81 -7.57
CA SER A 210 62.44 75.40 -6.40
C SER A 210 61.45 75.78 -5.27
N ASP A 211 61.59 75.50 -3.96
CA ASP A 211 62.63 74.96 -3.05
C ASP A 211 61.92 74.40 -1.77
N ALA A 212 62.42 73.50 -0.88
CA ALA A 212 63.65 72.68 -0.77
C ALA A 212 63.42 71.44 0.17
N ASP A 213 64.28 71.23 1.19
CA ASP A 213 64.38 70.16 2.21
C ASP A 213 63.09 69.84 3.02
N GLU A 214 62.86 68.64 3.57
CA GLU A 214 63.76 67.85 4.44
C GLU A 214 63.45 66.32 4.49
N ALA A 215 64.37 65.51 5.04
CA ALA A 215 64.19 64.13 5.53
C ALA A 215 63.79 62.98 4.55
N ARG A 216 64.77 62.46 3.79
CA ARG A 216 64.68 61.11 3.17
C ARG A 216 64.87 59.98 4.19
N GLY A 217 63.78 59.48 4.75
CA GLY A 217 63.75 58.18 5.45
C GLY A 217 63.63 57.01 4.47
N PHE A 218 64.66 56.15 4.40
CA PHE A 218 64.64 54.93 3.57
C PHE A 218 63.67 53.89 4.16
N LEU A 219 62.46 53.76 3.61
CA LEU A 219 61.58 52.61 3.89
C LEU A 219 61.68 51.60 2.75
N SER A 220 62.53 50.59 2.98
CA SER A 220 62.60 49.38 2.18
C SER A 220 61.24 48.70 2.09
N GLU A 221 60.78 48.37 0.87
CA GLU A 221 59.75 47.37 0.68
C GLU A 221 60.25 46.05 1.28
N LYS A 222 59.55 45.52 2.28
CA LYS A 222 59.81 44.18 2.81
C LYS A 222 59.22 43.17 1.84
N GLU A 223 60.07 42.49 1.07
CA GLU A 223 59.68 41.23 0.44
C GLU A 223 59.11 40.28 1.50
N ALA A 224 57.90 39.76 1.28
CA ALA A 224 57.31 38.78 2.17
C ALA A 224 58.12 37.47 2.12
N PRO A 225 58.44 36.84 3.27
CA PRO A 225 59.31 35.66 3.29
C PRO A 225 58.67 34.49 2.54
N ARG A 226 59.44 33.86 1.65
CA ARG A 226 59.01 32.68 0.89
C ARG A 226 58.58 31.57 1.88
N PRO A 227 57.39 30.96 1.74
CA PRO A 227 56.91 29.97 2.69
C PRO A 227 57.84 28.76 2.74
N SER A 228 58.17 28.31 3.96
CA SER A 228 59.07 27.17 4.18
C SER A 228 58.57 25.90 3.49
N PHE A 229 59.48 24.96 3.24
CA PHE A 229 59.12 23.64 2.70
C PHE A 229 58.05 22.97 3.57
N TRP A 230 58.23 23.01 4.90
CA TRP A 230 57.28 22.46 5.85
C TRP A 230 55.92 23.16 5.86
N SER A 231 55.84 24.50 5.75
CA SER A 231 54.53 25.17 5.72
C SER A 231 53.75 24.86 4.44
N ARG A 232 54.44 24.69 3.29
CA ARG A 232 53.83 24.20 2.04
C ARG A 232 53.36 22.75 2.14
N TRP A 233 54.12 21.87 2.80
CA TRP A 233 53.70 20.49 3.06
C TRP A 233 52.52 20.38 4.03
N ILE A 234 52.53 21.16 5.11
CA ILE A 234 51.40 21.23 6.07
C ILE A 234 50.15 21.76 5.37
N ALA A 235 50.27 22.80 4.55
CA ALA A 235 49.15 23.32 3.76
C ALA A 235 48.58 22.27 2.79
N ARG A 236 49.42 21.47 2.14
CA ARG A 236 48.98 20.34 1.29
C ARG A 236 48.35 19.21 2.08
N ALA A 237 48.95 18.82 3.21
CA ALA A 237 48.44 17.75 4.08
C ALA A 237 47.01 18.05 4.58
N LYS A 238 46.70 19.32 4.90
CA LYS A 238 45.35 19.75 5.30
C LYS A 238 44.24 19.44 4.27
N PHE A 239 44.57 19.33 2.98
CA PHE A 239 43.62 18.94 1.93
C PHE A 239 43.79 17.47 1.50
N LEU A 240 45.03 17.01 1.33
CA LEU A 240 45.32 15.66 0.82
C LEU A 240 45.06 14.56 1.84
N VAL A 241 45.26 14.78 3.15
CA VAL A 241 45.03 13.74 4.16
C VAL A 241 43.53 13.45 4.32
N PRO A 242 42.62 14.44 4.52
CA PRO A 242 41.19 14.16 4.59
C PRO A 242 40.65 13.51 3.30
N MET A 243 41.07 14.00 2.13
CA MET A 243 40.67 13.44 0.84
C MET A 243 41.16 12.00 0.65
N GLY A 244 42.41 11.71 1.04
CA GLY A 244 42.99 10.37 1.05
C GLY A 244 42.27 9.43 2.01
N THR A 245 41.95 9.88 3.22
CA THR A 245 41.18 9.11 4.21
C THR A 245 39.78 8.78 3.69
N VAL A 246 39.05 9.75 3.12
CA VAL A 246 37.74 9.49 2.52
C VAL A 246 37.83 8.50 1.36
N LEU A 247 38.86 8.59 0.51
CA LEU A 247 39.08 7.66 -0.60
C LEU A 247 39.42 6.24 -0.12
N VAL A 248 40.28 6.09 0.90
CA VAL A 248 40.57 4.78 1.52
C VAL A 248 39.31 4.21 2.17
N LEU A 249 38.55 5.01 2.91
CA LEU A 249 37.29 4.55 3.49
C LEU A 249 36.29 4.13 2.41
N LEU A 250 36.13 4.89 1.31
CA LEU A 250 35.27 4.51 0.18
C LEU A 250 35.69 3.19 -0.52
N LEU A 251 36.97 2.83 -0.48
CA LEU A 251 37.49 1.57 -1.03
C LEU A 251 37.31 0.37 -0.08
N VAL A 252 37.47 0.59 1.24
CA VAL A 252 37.40 -0.47 2.27
C VAL A 252 35.96 -0.71 2.77
N ARG A 253 35.10 0.31 2.71
CA ARG A 253 33.70 0.23 3.11
C ARG A 253 32.92 -0.78 2.25
N PRO A 254 32.00 -1.56 2.85
CA PRO A 254 31.07 -2.37 2.08
C PRO A 254 30.29 -1.52 1.06
N ARG A 255 30.05 -2.10 -0.13
CA ARG A 255 29.29 -1.44 -1.22
C ARG A 255 27.78 -1.64 -1.10
N HIS A 256 27.36 -2.67 -0.38
CA HIS A 256 25.95 -3.04 -0.17
C HIS A 256 25.29 -2.15 0.90
N PHE A 257 24.03 -2.45 1.21
CA PHE A 257 23.28 -1.79 2.29
C PHE A 257 23.98 -1.98 3.65
N PRO A 258 23.86 -1.02 4.60
CA PRO A 258 23.24 0.30 4.45
C PRO A 258 24.16 1.34 3.81
N PHE A 259 25.45 1.05 3.71
CA PHE A 259 26.49 2.00 3.30
C PHE A 259 26.25 2.60 1.90
N GLY A 260 25.94 1.76 0.91
CA GLY A 260 25.62 2.20 -0.44
C GLY A 260 24.40 3.13 -0.47
N HIS A 261 23.31 2.71 0.19
CA HIS A 261 22.06 3.45 0.28
C HIS A 261 22.26 4.84 0.90
N MET A 262 22.88 4.90 2.09
CA MET A 262 23.18 6.15 2.79
C MET A 262 24.12 7.11 2.03
N SER A 263 24.73 6.68 0.93
CA SER A 263 25.58 7.52 0.07
C SER A 263 24.80 8.22 -1.05
N ASN A 264 23.53 7.88 -1.25
CA ASN A 264 22.67 8.51 -2.24
C ASN A 264 22.52 10.03 -1.99
N SER A 265 22.30 10.78 -3.07
CA SER A 265 22.08 12.24 -3.02
C SER A 265 21.03 12.61 -4.06
N LEU A 266 20.19 13.61 -3.73
CA LEU A 266 18.96 13.94 -4.47
C LEU A 266 19.15 14.06 -6.00
N PRO A 267 20.20 14.73 -6.54
CA PRO A 267 20.38 14.86 -7.98
C PRO A 267 20.54 13.52 -8.73
N TYR A 268 21.05 12.47 -8.05
CA TYR A 268 21.24 11.15 -8.63
C TYR A 268 20.04 10.23 -8.42
N THR A 269 19.35 10.32 -7.28
CA THR A 269 18.13 9.54 -7.07
C THR A 269 17.02 10.02 -8.01
N LEU A 270 16.96 11.32 -8.32
CA LEU A 270 16.11 11.88 -9.38
C LEU A 270 16.37 11.29 -10.78
N TYR A 271 17.59 10.79 -11.08
CA TYR A 271 17.82 10.08 -12.34
C TYR A 271 17.02 8.76 -12.44
N GLY A 272 16.66 8.16 -11.29
CA GLY A 272 15.80 6.98 -11.20
C GLY A 272 14.47 7.13 -11.93
N VAL A 273 13.93 8.35 -12.07
CA VAL A 273 12.74 8.72 -12.86
C VAL A 273 12.82 8.23 -14.33
N PHE A 274 14.03 8.03 -14.85
CA PHE A 274 14.29 7.65 -16.24
C PHE A 274 14.67 6.16 -16.41
N ASN A 275 14.88 5.41 -15.33
CA ASN A 275 15.15 3.98 -15.41
C ASN A 275 13.87 3.23 -15.78
N LYS A 276 13.96 2.31 -16.74
CA LYS A 276 12.86 1.39 -17.08
C LYS A 276 12.97 0.10 -16.25
N PRO A 277 11.87 -0.57 -15.92
CA PRO A 277 11.92 -1.95 -15.45
C PRO A 277 12.54 -2.84 -16.53
N THR A 278 13.15 -3.95 -16.10
CA THR A 278 13.71 -4.98 -16.99
C THR A 278 13.18 -6.39 -16.73
N ASP A 279 12.37 -6.57 -15.67
CA ASP A 279 11.77 -7.85 -15.32
C ASP A 279 10.49 -8.11 -16.16
N GLU A 280 10.33 -9.35 -16.63
CA GLU A 280 9.13 -9.81 -17.34
C GLU A 280 7.89 -9.76 -16.42
N ALA A 281 8.09 -9.98 -15.11
CA ALA A 281 7.08 -9.80 -14.07
C ALA A 281 6.55 -8.35 -14.02
N CYS A 282 7.35 -7.35 -14.43
CA CYS A 282 6.85 -5.99 -14.63
C CYS A 282 6.18 -5.81 -15.98
N LEU A 283 6.95 -5.93 -17.06
CA LEU A 283 6.65 -5.28 -18.33
C LEU A 283 5.47 -5.89 -19.09
N GLY A 284 4.98 -7.06 -18.66
CA GLY A 284 3.93 -7.77 -19.36
C GLY A 284 4.49 -8.46 -20.61
N SER A 285 5.37 -9.44 -20.40
CA SER A 285 5.68 -10.41 -21.44
C SER A 285 5.31 -11.80 -20.96
N LEU A 286 4.20 -12.30 -21.50
CA LEU A 286 3.94 -13.73 -21.52
C LEU A 286 4.60 -14.24 -22.80
N SER A 287 5.88 -14.61 -22.68
CA SER A 287 6.54 -15.47 -23.67
C SER A 287 5.74 -16.77 -23.83
N GLY A 288 5.84 -17.42 -24.99
CA GLY A 288 5.04 -18.62 -25.27
C GLY A 288 5.30 -19.78 -24.31
N ASP A 289 6.45 -19.77 -23.64
CA ASP A 289 6.93 -20.78 -22.70
C ASP A 289 6.72 -20.30 -21.26
N PHE A 290 5.58 -20.65 -20.66
CA PHE A 290 5.31 -20.38 -19.24
C PHE A 290 6.25 -21.22 -18.35
N PRO A 291 6.90 -20.63 -17.32
CA PRO A 291 7.90 -21.34 -16.53
C PRO A 291 7.29 -22.47 -15.69
N PRO A 292 7.99 -23.63 -15.57
CA PRO A 292 7.55 -24.72 -14.71
C PRO A 292 7.54 -24.31 -13.23
N PHE A 293 6.81 -25.06 -12.42
CA PHE A 293 6.77 -24.82 -10.97
C PHE A 293 8.18 -24.96 -10.36
N PRO A 294 8.69 -23.99 -9.59
CA PRO A 294 10.11 -23.92 -9.22
C PRO A 294 10.58 -24.94 -8.19
N LEU A 295 9.67 -25.75 -7.62
CA LEU A 295 9.98 -26.83 -6.67
C LEU A 295 9.54 -28.18 -7.28
N PRO A 296 10.23 -28.68 -8.33
CA PRO A 296 9.78 -29.82 -9.12
C PRO A 296 9.62 -31.12 -8.31
N ASP A 297 10.47 -31.33 -7.29
CA ASP A 297 10.41 -32.50 -6.41
C ASP A 297 9.07 -32.61 -5.66
N LEU A 298 8.42 -31.47 -5.39
CA LEU A 298 7.14 -31.40 -4.69
C LEU A 298 5.92 -31.66 -5.59
N VAL A 299 6.13 -31.79 -6.89
CA VAL A 299 5.09 -32.04 -7.92
C VAL A 299 5.38 -33.28 -8.78
N ALA A 300 6.37 -34.08 -8.37
CA ALA A 300 6.74 -35.33 -9.03
C ALA A 300 5.57 -36.33 -9.08
N GLU A 301 5.52 -37.15 -10.13
CA GLU A 301 4.40 -38.09 -10.41
C GLU A 301 4.12 -39.07 -9.26
N VAL A 302 5.16 -39.43 -8.48
CA VAL A 302 5.05 -40.28 -7.28
C VAL A 302 4.22 -39.67 -6.14
N LEU A 303 3.98 -38.35 -6.17
CA LEU A 303 3.18 -37.61 -5.18
C LEU A 303 1.76 -37.28 -5.66
N TRP A 304 1.39 -37.65 -6.89
CA TRP A 304 0.08 -37.33 -7.47
C TRP A 304 -1.04 -38.11 -6.76
N GLU A 305 -2.19 -37.46 -6.60
CA GLU A 305 -3.34 -38.00 -5.87
C GLU A 305 -4.44 -38.35 -6.89
N PRO A 306 -4.75 -39.63 -7.18
CA PRO A 306 -5.74 -39.99 -8.18
C PRO A 306 -7.16 -39.60 -7.75
N ALA A 307 -8.04 -39.36 -8.74
CA ALA A 307 -9.44 -39.07 -8.49
C ALA A 307 -10.14 -40.18 -7.67
N LYS A 308 -10.94 -39.79 -6.68
CA LYS A 308 -11.59 -40.72 -5.74
C LYS A 308 -12.93 -40.17 -5.25
N GLY A 309 -14.03 -40.76 -5.70
CA GLY A 309 -15.38 -40.28 -5.36
C GLY A 309 -15.61 -38.89 -5.94
N GLU A 310 -15.97 -37.93 -5.10
CA GLU A 310 -16.16 -36.51 -5.49
C GLU A 310 -14.83 -35.75 -5.64
N PHE A 311 -13.71 -36.27 -5.10
CA PHE A 311 -12.40 -35.63 -5.24
C PHE A 311 -11.86 -35.81 -6.68
N PRO A 312 -11.62 -34.72 -7.44
CA PRO A 312 -11.25 -34.79 -8.85
C PRO A 312 -9.80 -35.21 -9.13
N GLY A 313 -9.00 -35.39 -8.09
CA GLY A 313 -7.56 -35.69 -8.19
C GLY A 313 -6.66 -34.46 -8.11
N TRP A 314 -5.35 -34.71 -8.10
CA TRP A 314 -4.28 -33.72 -8.11
C TRP A 314 -3.07 -34.28 -8.88
N GLU A 315 -2.85 -33.76 -10.10
CA GLU A 315 -1.85 -34.19 -11.08
C GLU A 315 -1.14 -32.98 -11.73
N PRO A 316 -0.30 -32.23 -10.99
CA PRO A 316 0.45 -31.10 -11.53
C PRO A 316 1.53 -31.56 -12.52
N ARG A 317 1.24 -31.42 -13.82
CA ARG A 317 2.20 -31.75 -14.88
C ARG A 317 3.33 -30.72 -14.93
N VAL A 318 4.58 -31.20 -14.90
CA VAL A 318 5.79 -30.35 -14.91
C VAL A 318 5.92 -29.59 -16.24
N ASN A 319 5.74 -30.29 -17.37
CA ASN A 319 5.62 -29.68 -18.69
C ASN A 319 4.14 -29.60 -19.09
N ARG A 320 3.55 -28.41 -18.97
CA ARG A 320 2.15 -28.16 -19.32
C ARG A 320 2.02 -27.81 -20.81
N THR A 321 1.49 -28.70 -21.65
CA THR A 321 0.87 -28.31 -22.91
C THR A 321 -0.54 -27.80 -22.62
N PHE A 322 -0.71 -26.48 -22.60
CA PHE A 322 -1.90 -25.84 -22.03
C PHE A 322 -3.16 -25.84 -22.92
N ASP A 323 -3.14 -26.48 -24.10
CA ASP A 323 -4.18 -26.35 -25.15
C ASP A 323 -5.39 -27.31 -24.93
N LYS A 324 -5.83 -27.51 -23.67
CA LYS A 324 -7.02 -28.32 -23.32
C LYS A 324 -8.15 -27.46 -22.77
N SER A 325 -9.30 -27.50 -23.45
CA SER A 325 -10.57 -27.02 -22.90
C SER A 325 -11.01 -27.86 -21.71
N LEU A 326 -11.54 -27.22 -20.66
CA LEU A 326 -12.19 -27.93 -19.55
C LEU A 326 -13.41 -28.70 -20.05
N THR A 327 -13.63 -29.90 -19.53
CA THR A 327 -14.88 -30.64 -19.81
C THR A 327 -16.02 -30.02 -19.03
N ARG A 328 -17.10 -29.63 -19.71
CA ARG A 328 -18.31 -29.08 -19.09
C ARG A 328 -18.96 -30.13 -18.18
N PRO A 329 -19.18 -29.87 -16.88
CA PRO A 329 -19.86 -30.80 -15.98
C PRO A 329 -21.31 -31.06 -16.41
N GLN A 330 -21.83 -32.25 -16.13
CA GLN A 330 -23.21 -32.61 -16.51
C GLN A 330 -24.29 -31.77 -15.81
N TRP A 331 -24.01 -31.29 -14.59
CA TRP A 331 -24.92 -30.44 -13.82
C TRP A 331 -24.95 -28.97 -14.29
N LEU A 332 -23.98 -28.55 -15.12
CA LEU A 332 -23.94 -27.20 -15.66
C LEU A 332 -24.80 -27.16 -16.93
N PRO A 333 -25.71 -26.18 -17.13
CA PRO A 333 -26.56 -26.11 -18.32
C PRO A 333 -25.79 -26.04 -19.65
N THR A 334 -26.47 -26.33 -20.76
CA THR A 334 -25.90 -26.13 -22.12
C THR A 334 -25.87 -24.66 -22.52
N GLU A 335 -26.82 -23.88 -22.02
CA GLU A 335 -26.83 -22.43 -22.16
C GLU A 335 -25.76 -21.83 -21.22
N PRO A 336 -24.97 -20.85 -21.70
CA PRO A 336 -23.97 -20.16 -20.88
C PRO A 336 -24.56 -19.46 -19.66
N VAL A 337 -23.94 -19.68 -18.49
CA VAL A 337 -24.29 -19.03 -17.22
C VAL A 337 -23.15 -18.07 -16.83
N HIS A 338 -23.51 -16.87 -16.39
CA HIS A 338 -22.55 -15.85 -15.94
C HIS A 338 -21.63 -16.38 -14.82
N GLY A 339 -20.33 -16.13 -14.93
CA GLY A 339 -19.30 -16.62 -14.00
C GLY A 339 -18.86 -18.07 -14.23
N PHE A 340 -19.53 -18.83 -15.12
CA PHE A 340 -19.19 -20.21 -15.48
C PHE A 340 -18.55 -20.33 -16.87
N GLU A 341 -18.17 -19.23 -17.51
CA GLU A 341 -17.72 -19.15 -18.91
C GLU A 341 -16.51 -20.06 -19.20
N ARG A 342 -15.67 -20.33 -18.19
CA ARG A 342 -14.51 -21.24 -18.28
C ARG A 342 -14.85 -22.69 -18.68
N TRP A 343 -16.10 -23.12 -18.57
CA TRP A 343 -16.56 -24.45 -19.00
C TRP A 343 -17.30 -24.44 -20.34
N TYR A 344 -17.56 -23.26 -20.91
CA TYR A 344 -18.13 -23.12 -22.24
C TYR A 344 -16.99 -22.86 -23.24
N ASN A 345 -17.13 -23.40 -24.45
CA ASN A 345 -16.11 -23.23 -25.48
C ASN A 345 -16.10 -21.76 -25.97
N GLU A 346 -14.99 -21.26 -26.50
CA GLU A 346 -14.79 -19.81 -26.81
C GLU A 346 -15.79 -19.21 -27.83
N SER A 347 -16.68 -20.02 -28.41
CA SER A 347 -17.85 -19.59 -29.19
C SER A 347 -19.00 -19.06 -28.32
N MET A 348 -18.71 -18.14 -27.39
CA MET A 348 -19.74 -17.27 -26.82
C MET A 348 -20.15 -16.23 -27.88
N PRO A 349 -21.45 -16.04 -28.17
CA PRO A 349 -21.90 -14.91 -28.97
C PRO A 349 -21.47 -13.59 -28.30
N LYS A 350 -21.27 -12.53 -29.10
CA LYS A 350 -21.12 -11.16 -28.55
C LYS A 350 -22.45 -10.73 -27.93
N GLY A 351 -22.66 -11.04 -26.66
CA GLY A 351 -23.91 -10.88 -25.94
C GLY A 351 -24.04 -9.56 -25.19
N SER A 352 -24.69 -8.59 -25.82
CA SER A 352 -25.66 -7.62 -25.25
C SER A 352 -25.38 -6.79 -23.98
N HIS A 353 -24.28 -6.94 -23.26
CA HIS A 353 -23.89 -6.00 -22.19
C HIS A 353 -23.04 -4.86 -22.74
N GLY A 354 -23.13 -3.68 -22.10
CA GLY A 354 -22.74 -2.36 -22.59
C GLY A 354 -21.49 -2.30 -23.49
N GLY A 355 -21.61 -1.59 -24.61
CA GLY A 355 -20.57 -1.54 -25.63
C GLY A 355 -19.33 -0.74 -25.23
N ASP A 356 -18.39 -1.38 -24.56
CA ASP A 356 -16.96 -1.01 -24.51
C ASP A 356 -16.08 -2.25 -24.73
N GLY A 357 -16.15 -2.80 -25.94
CA GLY A 357 -15.01 -3.57 -26.45
C GLY A 357 -13.78 -2.66 -26.57
N PRO A 358 -12.54 -3.20 -26.57
CA PRO A 358 -11.33 -2.37 -26.68
C PRO A 358 -11.44 -1.45 -27.91
N PRO A 359 -11.00 -0.18 -27.80
CA PRO A 359 -11.46 0.92 -28.64
C PRO A 359 -11.38 0.60 -30.14
N GLN A 360 -12.53 0.75 -30.83
CA GLN A 360 -12.65 0.49 -32.27
C GLN A 360 -11.75 1.45 -33.06
N GLY A 361 -10.55 0.97 -33.42
CA GLY A 361 -9.59 1.78 -34.18
C GLY A 361 -8.21 1.12 -34.36
N GLN A 362 -7.78 0.26 -33.42
CA GLN A 362 -6.47 -0.40 -33.55
C GLN A 362 -6.54 -1.59 -34.52
N LYS A 363 -6.04 -1.37 -35.75
CA LYS A 363 -5.69 -2.45 -36.68
C LYS A 363 -4.65 -3.39 -36.05
N ASN A 364 -5.05 -4.64 -35.80
CA ASN A 364 -4.24 -5.83 -35.49
C ASN A 364 -2.71 -5.69 -35.64
N LYS A 365 -2.01 -5.14 -34.63
CA LYS A 365 -0.56 -5.30 -34.41
C LYS A 365 -0.21 -5.20 -32.92
N GLY A 366 -0.19 -6.35 -32.23
CA GLY A 366 0.44 -6.50 -30.91
C GLY A 366 -0.44 -7.09 -29.81
N GLY A 367 -0.30 -8.39 -29.55
CA GLY A 367 -0.43 -8.97 -28.21
C GLY A 367 -1.80 -8.98 -27.53
N PHE A 368 -2.85 -9.51 -28.17
CA PHE A 368 -4.11 -9.83 -27.47
C PHE A 368 -4.25 -11.33 -27.23
N PHE A 369 -4.32 -11.73 -25.95
CA PHE A 369 -4.70 -13.09 -25.53
C PHE A 369 -6.17 -13.34 -25.83
N THR A 370 -6.47 -13.90 -27.00
CA THR A 370 -7.80 -14.45 -27.32
C THR A 370 -7.95 -15.90 -26.87
N LYS A 371 -6.87 -16.70 -26.91
CA LYS A 371 -6.80 -18.03 -26.32
C LYS A 371 -6.25 -17.95 -24.89
N GLY A 372 -7.14 -17.92 -23.91
CA GLY A 372 -6.77 -17.94 -22.50
C GLY A 372 -7.00 -19.31 -21.88
N ILE A 373 -6.03 -19.82 -21.14
CA ILE A 373 -6.10 -21.18 -20.59
C ILE A 373 -6.86 -21.14 -19.27
N ASN A 374 -7.98 -21.85 -19.19
CA ASN A 374 -8.79 -21.91 -17.99
C ASN A 374 -8.03 -22.50 -16.80
N TYR A 375 -8.38 -22.03 -15.60
CA TYR A 375 -7.81 -22.55 -14.37
C TYR A 375 -8.32 -23.99 -14.12
N ASP A 376 -7.40 -24.94 -13.95
CA ASP A 376 -7.71 -26.33 -13.61
C ASP A 376 -7.11 -26.69 -12.23
N PRO A 377 -7.96 -26.93 -11.21
CA PRO A 377 -7.54 -27.23 -9.84
C PRO A 377 -6.94 -28.63 -9.67
N ILE A 378 -7.01 -29.52 -10.68
CA ILE A 378 -6.28 -30.79 -10.68
C ILE A 378 -4.79 -30.52 -10.94
N THR A 379 -4.48 -29.52 -11.78
CA THR A 379 -3.10 -29.24 -12.22
C THR A 379 -2.36 -28.21 -11.39
N ASP A 380 -3.01 -27.55 -10.43
CA ASP A 380 -2.41 -26.47 -9.63
C ASP A 380 -1.41 -27.02 -8.60
N PRO A 381 -0.12 -26.67 -8.68
CA PRO A 381 0.91 -27.21 -7.78
C PRO A 381 0.79 -26.69 -6.33
N LEU A 382 0.18 -25.51 -6.12
CA LEU A 382 0.03 -24.88 -4.80
C LEU A 382 -1.20 -25.39 -4.06
N ARG A 383 -2.22 -25.87 -4.77
CA ARG A 383 -3.49 -26.27 -4.17
C ARG A 383 -3.34 -27.46 -3.21
N ILE A 384 -3.69 -27.25 -1.95
CA ILE A 384 -3.89 -28.30 -0.94
C ILE A 384 -5.37 -28.30 -0.58
N SER A 385 -6.01 -29.45 -0.63
CA SER A 385 -7.41 -29.63 -0.22
C SER A 385 -7.49 -30.48 1.04
N ASN A 386 -8.44 -30.12 1.92
CA ASN A 386 -8.83 -30.85 3.13
C ASN A 386 -10.24 -31.45 3.04
N LEU A 387 -10.83 -31.50 1.84
CA LEU A 387 -12.17 -32.05 1.63
C LEU A 387 -12.20 -33.59 1.76
N ASP A 388 -11.03 -34.23 1.79
CA ASP A 388 -10.85 -35.64 2.17
C ASP A 388 -10.96 -35.87 3.69
N GLN A 389 -10.86 -34.81 4.50
CA GLN A 389 -11.07 -34.85 5.95
C GLN A 389 -12.56 -34.77 6.29
N GLY A 390 -12.95 -35.30 7.45
CA GLY A 390 -14.28 -35.10 8.00
C GLY A 390 -14.56 -33.64 8.38
N VAL A 391 -15.84 -33.29 8.51
CA VAL A 391 -16.26 -32.07 9.21
C VAL A 391 -15.77 -32.14 10.67
N LEU A 392 -15.31 -31.03 11.24
CA LEU A 392 -14.82 -30.94 12.62
C LEU A 392 -15.83 -31.55 13.60
N ASP A 393 -15.37 -32.40 14.53
CA ASP A 393 -16.25 -33.21 15.39
C ASP A 393 -17.28 -32.39 16.17
N SER A 394 -16.92 -31.19 16.64
CA SER A 394 -17.81 -30.25 17.33
C SER A 394 -18.96 -29.78 16.43
N ILE A 395 -18.70 -29.52 15.15
CA ILE A 395 -19.70 -29.17 14.14
C ILE A 395 -20.51 -30.41 13.78
N ALA A 396 -19.85 -31.55 13.51
CA ALA A 396 -20.50 -32.80 13.15
C ALA A 396 -21.45 -33.34 14.24
N LEU A 397 -21.19 -33.05 15.52
CA LEU A 397 -22.10 -33.33 16.63
C LEU A 397 -23.32 -32.40 16.57
N LYS A 398 -23.11 -31.08 16.49
CA LYS A 398 -24.20 -30.09 16.41
C LYS A 398 -25.12 -30.28 15.19
N LEU A 399 -24.58 -30.70 14.04
CA LEU A 399 -25.34 -31.03 12.83
C LEU A 399 -26.21 -32.30 12.97
N LYS A 400 -25.91 -33.18 13.94
CA LYS A 400 -26.76 -34.35 14.26
C LYS A 400 -27.85 -33.98 15.27
N ASP A 401 -27.48 -33.19 16.28
CA ASP A 401 -28.38 -32.82 17.39
C ASP A 401 -29.41 -31.75 16.97
N HIS A 402 -29.04 -30.87 16.04
CA HIS A 402 -29.89 -29.79 15.55
C HIS A 402 -29.90 -29.74 14.01
N LYS A 403 -31.07 -29.49 13.42
CA LYS A 403 -31.20 -29.14 12.00
C LYS A 403 -30.72 -27.70 11.77
N VAL A 404 -29.41 -27.48 11.78
CA VAL A 404 -28.82 -26.21 11.33
C VAL A 404 -29.30 -25.94 9.91
N THR A 405 -29.91 -24.77 9.72
CA THR A 405 -30.63 -24.40 8.49
C THR A 405 -30.28 -22.96 8.16
N ILE A 406 -29.57 -22.76 7.06
CA ILE A 406 -29.07 -21.47 6.61
C ILE A 406 -29.92 -21.03 5.42
N LYS A 407 -30.90 -20.16 5.67
CA LYS A 407 -31.75 -19.59 4.62
C LYS A 407 -31.10 -18.39 3.97
N HIS A 408 -30.52 -17.52 4.78
CA HIS A 408 -29.88 -16.26 4.39
C HIS A 408 -28.38 -16.31 4.64
N VAL A 409 -27.63 -15.52 3.87
CA VAL A 409 -26.19 -15.31 4.09
C VAL A 409 -25.89 -13.82 4.03
N VAL A 410 -25.23 -13.30 5.06
CA VAL A 410 -24.73 -11.92 5.12
C VAL A 410 -23.21 -11.98 5.11
N LEU A 411 -22.56 -11.19 4.24
CA LEU A 411 -21.10 -11.06 4.18
C LEU A 411 -20.72 -9.60 4.45
N LEU A 412 -20.19 -9.34 5.65
CA LEU A 412 -19.67 -8.03 6.05
C LEU A 412 -18.17 -7.95 5.71
N SER A 413 -17.82 -7.05 4.79
CA SER A 413 -16.44 -6.64 4.53
C SER A 413 -16.15 -5.40 5.38
N LEU A 414 -15.20 -5.52 6.30
CA LEU A 414 -14.87 -4.49 7.28
C LEU A 414 -13.63 -3.72 6.82
N GLU A 415 -13.84 -2.50 6.32
CA GLU A 415 -12.81 -1.62 5.77
C GLU A 415 -11.72 -1.31 6.82
N SER A 416 -10.44 -1.40 6.42
CA SER A 416 -9.26 -1.04 7.22
C SER A 416 -9.24 -1.62 8.65
N THR A 417 -9.92 -2.76 8.89
CA THR A 417 -10.14 -3.34 10.21
C THR A 417 -9.07 -4.38 10.56
N ARG A 418 -8.21 -4.04 11.53
CA ARG A 418 -7.15 -4.94 12.04
C ARG A 418 -7.73 -6.04 12.95
N LYS A 419 -7.08 -7.20 13.03
CA LYS A 419 -7.49 -8.28 13.96
C LYS A 419 -7.33 -7.91 15.44
N ASP A 420 -6.33 -7.09 15.78
CA ASP A 420 -6.04 -6.67 17.17
C ASP A 420 -6.97 -5.56 17.71
N VAL A 421 -7.99 -5.19 16.93
CA VAL A 421 -9.15 -4.41 17.38
C VAL A 421 -10.47 -5.16 17.14
N PHE A 422 -10.44 -6.49 17.00
CA PHE A 422 -11.64 -7.30 16.77
C PHE A 422 -11.61 -8.62 17.56
N PRO A 423 -11.79 -8.58 18.89
CA PRO A 423 -11.85 -7.39 19.75
C PRO A 423 -10.44 -6.86 20.10
N LEU A 424 -10.36 -5.67 20.73
CA LEU A 424 -9.14 -5.24 21.41
C LEU A 424 -8.97 -6.02 22.73
N GLU A 425 -7.81 -6.67 22.89
CA GLU A 425 -7.46 -7.40 24.12
C GLU A 425 -6.53 -6.58 25.03
N LYS A 426 -6.76 -6.62 26.34
CA LYS A 426 -5.83 -6.06 27.34
C LYS A 426 -4.52 -6.82 27.36
N GLY A 427 -3.40 -6.11 27.34
CA GLY A 427 -2.05 -6.66 27.25
C GLY A 427 -1.58 -6.95 25.82
N SER A 428 -2.45 -6.79 24.81
CA SER A 428 -2.06 -6.79 23.39
C SER A 428 -1.02 -5.70 23.08
N HIS A 429 -0.37 -5.78 21.92
CA HIS A 429 0.63 -4.79 21.51
C HIS A 429 0.04 -3.38 21.42
N LEU A 430 -1.12 -3.24 20.80
CA LEU A 430 -1.84 -1.98 20.67
C LEU A 430 -2.29 -1.43 22.04
N HIS A 431 -2.79 -2.29 22.94
CA HIS A 431 -3.08 -1.89 24.32
C HIS A 431 -1.84 -1.33 25.04
N GLN A 432 -0.68 -1.99 24.91
CA GLN A 432 0.58 -1.51 25.50
C GLN A 432 1.08 -0.20 24.88
N ILE A 433 0.83 0.04 23.59
CA ILE A 433 1.11 1.33 22.94
C ILE A 433 0.27 2.44 23.58
N ILE A 434 -1.03 2.20 23.73
CA ILE A 434 -1.95 3.16 24.34
C ILE A 434 -1.56 3.42 25.79
N GLU A 435 -1.30 2.38 26.59
CA GLU A 435 -0.86 2.49 28.00
C GLU A 435 0.44 3.32 28.15
N LYS A 436 1.41 3.13 27.26
CA LYS A 436 2.67 3.90 27.23
C LYS A 436 2.50 5.36 26.78
N SER A 437 1.38 5.72 26.14
CA SER A 437 1.11 7.13 25.77
C SER A 437 0.77 8.00 26.98
N HIS A 438 0.29 7.38 28.07
CA HIS A 438 -0.14 8.07 29.28
C HIS A 438 1.02 8.39 30.22
N SER A 439 1.03 9.62 30.73
CA SER A 439 2.02 10.17 31.66
C SER A 439 1.92 9.60 33.09
N SER A 440 0.83 8.89 33.42
CA SER A 440 0.61 8.30 34.74
C SER A 440 -0.19 7.00 34.68
N ASN A 441 0.02 6.13 35.68
CA ASN A 441 -0.79 4.92 35.85
C ASN A 441 -2.28 5.22 36.10
N PHE A 442 -2.62 6.43 36.57
CA PHE A 442 -4.00 6.84 36.82
C PHE A 442 -4.73 7.14 35.52
N THR A 443 -4.15 7.98 34.65
CA THR A 443 -4.73 8.30 33.33
C THR A 443 -4.76 7.08 32.41
N ALA A 444 -3.76 6.19 32.50
CA ALA A 444 -3.81 4.88 31.86
C ALA A 444 -4.97 3.98 32.36
N ALA A 445 -5.31 4.03 33.65
CA ALA A 445 -6.44 3.29 34.20
C ALA A 445 -7.79 3.86 33.73
N GLU A 446 -7.92 5.18 33.61
CA GLU A 446 -9.10 5.83 33.01
C GLU A 446 -9.27 5.44 31.53
N ALA A 447 -8.16 5.39 30.76
CA ALA A 447 -8.16 4.89 29.40
C ALA A 447 -8.60 3.42 29.32
N ASN A 448 -8.14 2.56 30.23
CA ASN A 448 -8.55 1.15 30.28
C ASN A 448 -10.07 0.96 30.48
N VAL A 449 -10.75 1.86 31.23
CA VAL A 449 -12.22 1.83 31.35
C VAL A 449 -12.89 2.18 30.03
N LYS A 450 -12.37 3.16 29.29
CA LYS A 450 -12.86 3.53 27.96
C LYS A 450 -12.63 2.42 26.91
N LEU A 451 -11.47 1.75 26.97
CA LEU A 451 -11.10 0.69 26.01
C LEU A 451 -11.95 -0.58 26.17
N ALA A 452 -12.46 -0.87 27.37
CA ALA A 452 -13.38 -1.98 27.60
C ALA A 452 -14.69 -1.87 26.78
N GLU A 453 -15.11 -0.64 26.46
CA GLU A 453 -16.31 -0.35 25.65
C GLU A 453 -16.01 -0.17 24.14
N LEU A 454 -14.76 -0.38 23.71
CA LEU A 454 -14.32 -0.11 22.34
C LEU A 454 -14.95 -1.08 21.32
N THR A 455 -14.90 -2.39 21.59
CA THR A 455 -15.23 -3.46 20.64
C THR A 455 -16.04 -4.59 21.29
N LYS A 456 -17.14 -4.24 21.97
CA LYS A 456 -17.95 -5.19 22.77
C LYS A 456 -18.80 -6.11 21.92
N ASN A 457 -19.25 -5.66 20.75
CA ASN A 457 -20.02 -6.50 19.85
C ASN A 457 -19.08 -7.55 19.20
N ALA A 458 -17.87 -7.15 18.79
CA ALA A 458 -16.82 -8.06 18.34
C ALA A 458 -16.42 -9.10 19.41
N GLU A 459 -16.27 -8.71 20.69
CA GLU A 459 -16.04 -9.64 21.80
C GLU A 459 -17.19 -10.67 21.93
N THR A 460 -18.44 -10.22 21.88
CA THR A 460 -19.62 -11.10 21.97
C THR A 460 -19.68 -12.09 20.80
N LEU A 461 -19.42 -11.60 19.58
CA LEU A 461 -19.50 -12.37 18.35
C LEU A 461 -18.34 -13.37 18.22
N THR A 462 -17.09 -12.95 18.45
CA THR A 462 -15.91 -13.83 18.43
C THR A 462 -15.86 -14.78 19.63
N GLY A 463 -16.28 -14.32 20.81
CA GLY A 463 -16.12 -15.02 22.09
C GLY A 463 -14.67 -15.06 22.58
N GLU A 464 -13.84 -14.14 22.12
CA GLU A 464 -12.53 -13.84 22.70
C GLU A 464 -12.72 -12.81 23.82
N ALA A 465 -12.24 -13.10 25.03
CA ALA A 465 -12.45 -12.23 26.18
C ALA A 465 -11.47 -11.04 26.17
N ASN A 466 -11.98 -9.81 26.28
CA ASN A 466 -11.19 -8.59 26.17
C ASN A 466 -10.18 -8.39 27.32
N GLY A 467 -10.35 -9.08 28.46
CA GLY A 467 -9.44 -9.04 29.61
C GLY A 467 -9.48 -7.77 30.47
N PHE A 468 -10.32 -6.77 30.16
CA PHE A 468 -10.38 -5.50 30.90
C PHE A 468 -10.99 -5.62 32.31
N GLY A 469 -11.75 -6.67 32.60
CA GLY A 469 -12.20 -7.00 33.96
C GLY A 469 -13.42 -6.21 34.45
N ILE A 470 -13.95 -5.32 33.63
CA ILE A 470 -15.38 -4.98 33.69
C ILE A 470 -16.11 -6.24 33.24
N GLY A 471 -17.05 -6.74 34.05
CA GLY A 471 -17.79 -7.96 33.73
C GLY A 471 -18.44 -7.81 32.36
N GLY A 472 -18.27 -8.82 31.48
CA GLY A 472 -18.76 -8.77 30.10
C GLY A 472 -20.23 -8.36 30.07
N VAL A 473 -20.57 -7.45 29.15
CA VAL A 473 -21.83 -6.69 29.19
C VAL A 473 -23.03 -7.62 29.34
N GLU A 474 -23.61 -7.64 30.55
CA GLU A 474 -24.91 -8.27 30.75
C GLU A 474 -25.93 -7.43 29.99
N TYR A 475 -26.61 -8.04 29.02
CA TYR A 475 -27.78 -7.49 28.35
C TYR A 475 -29.03 -8.07 29.03
N PRO A 476 -29.57 -7.49 30.12
CA PRO A 476 -30.52 -8.20 30.98
C PRO A 476 -31.91 -8.32 30.33
N SER A 477 -32.14 -7.54 29.27
CA SER A 477 -33.31 -7.58 28.39
C SER A 477 -33.13 -8.46 27.15
N ALA A 478 -31.92 -8.99 26.88
CA ALA A 478 -31.69 -9.83 25.70
C ALA A 478 -32.35 -11.20 25.85
N ARG A 479 -33.03 -11.63 24.79
CA ARG A 479 -33.68 -12.95 24.69
C ARG A 479 -32.67 -14.06 24.95
N ALA A 480 -33.04 -15.10 25.68
CA ALA A 480 -32.18 -16.28 25.79
C ALA A 480 -31.99 -16.94 24.40
N GLY A 481 -30.74 -17.22 24.04
CA GLY A 481 -30.36 -17.76 22.73
C GLY A 481 -30.27 -16.72 21.60
N SER A 482 -30.33 -15.42 21.90
CA SER A 482 -30.03 -14.32 20.96
C SER A 482 -28.52 -14.11 20.80
N TRP A 483 -28.07 -13.37 19.79
CA TRP A 483 -26.64 -13.12 19.58
C TRP A 483 -25.99 -12.37 20.77
N ARG A 484 -26.77 -11.55 21.50
CA ARG A 484 -26.34 -10.83 22.72
C ARG A 484 -26.40 -11.68 23.99
N ASN A 485 -27.10 -12.80 23.96
CA ASN A 485 -27.20 -13.76 25.08
C ASN A 485 -27.22 -15.20 24.54
N PRO A 486 -26.11 -15.65 23.91
CA PRO A 486 -26.07 -16.90 23.17
C PRO A 486 -26.00 -18.10 24.11
N ASP A 487 -26.57 -19.23 23.66
CA ASP A 487 -26.46 -20.50 24.39
C ASP A 487 -24.99 -20.87 24.64
N LYS A 488 -24.73 -21.50 25.80
CA LYS A 488 -23.37 -21.88 26.21
C LYS A 488 -22.72 -22.81 25.18
N GLY A 489 -21.68 -22.30 24.52
CA GLY A 489 -20.95 -23.03 23.48
C GLY A 489 -21.50 -22.85 22.06
N SER A 490 -22.46 -21.95 21.85
CA SER A 490 -22.90 -21.48 20.54
C SER A 490 -22.21 -20.16 20.15
N GLY A 491 -22.09 -19.91 18.85
CA GLY A 491 -21.57 -18.63 18.32
C GLY A 491 -20.76 -18.71 17.02
N GLY A 492 -20.43 -19.90 16.52
CA GLY A 492 -19.74 -20.07 15.24
C GLY A 492 -18.20 -20.04 15.30
N LEU A 493 -17.57 -19.89 14.13
CA LEU A 493 -16.13 -20.09 13.93
C LEU A 493 -15.38 -18.76 13.82
N ASN A 494 -14.48 -18.46 14.75
CA ASN A 494 -13.55 -17.33 14.67
C ASN A 494 -12.15 -17.82 14.28
N ILE A 495 -11.54 -17.20 13.27
CA ILE A 495 -10.24 -17.60 12.72
C ILE A 495 -9.19 -16.60 13.21
N GLN A 496 -8.42 -17.00 14.21
CA GLN A 496 -7.40 -16.17 14.86
C GLN A 496 -6.19 -15.88 13.94
N GLY A 497 -6.02 -16.70 12.89
CA GLY A 497 -4.90 -16.65 11.97
C GLY A 497 -5.09 -15.86 10.67
N ALA A 498 -6.24 -15.22 10.46
CA ALA A 498 -6.63 -14.75 9.14
C ALA A 498 -5.75 -13.62 8.56
N LEU A 499 -5.36 -13.78 7.29
CA LEU A 499 -4.58 -12.81 6.52
C LEU A 499 -5.36 -12.37 5.29
N THR A 500 -5.33 -11.09 4.94
CA THR A 500 -5.89 -10.64 3.66
C THR A 500 -5.04 -11.08 2.48
N GLY A 501 -5.69 -11.33 1.34
CA GLY A 501 -5.02 -11.53 0.06
C GLY A 501 -4.54 -10.23 -0.61
N SER A 502 -4.91 -9.06 -0.07
CA SER A 502 -4.58 -7.75 -0.66
C SER A 502 -4.74 -6.61 0.36
N THR A 503 -3.78 -5.68 0.43
CA THR A 503 -3.96 -4.41 1.19
C THR A 503 -4.64 -3.29 0.38
N THR A 504 -5.27 -3.66 -0.73
CA THR A 504 -6.18 -2.81 -1.54
C THR A 504 -7.60 -3.38 -1.48
N SER A 505 -8.55 -2.55 -1.05
CA SER A 505 -9.93 -2.92 -0.69
C SER A 505 -10.71 -3.66 -1.78
N LEU A 506 -10.78 -3.11 -3.00
CA LEU A 506 -11.52 -3.76 -4.09
C LEU A 506 -10.90 -5.10 -4.54
N LYS A 507 -9.60 -5.29 -4.34
CA LYS A 507 -8.91 -6.55 -4.66
C LYS A 507 -9.05 -7.60 -3.55
N SER A 508 -9.20 -7.19 -2.29
CA SER A 508 -9.37 -8.12 -1.17
C SER A 508 -10.75 -8.78 -1.18
N ILE A 509 -11.80 -8.03 -1.56
CA ILE A 509 -13.17 -8.56 -1.67
C ILE A 509 -13.33 -9.62 -2.76
N ILE A 510 -12.45 -9.66 -3.78
CA ILE A 510 -12.41 -10.75 -4.76
C ILE A 510 -12.12 -12.09 -4.07
N GLY A 511 -11.24 -12.10 -3.07
CA GLY A 511 -10.95 -13.29 -2.27
C GLY A 511 -12.18 -13.79 -1.50
N SER A 512 -12.92 -12.90 -0.82
CA SER A 512 -14.08 -13.27 -0.01
C SER A 512 -15.31 -13.67 -0.84
N HIS A 513 -15.57 -12.98 -1.96
CA HIS A 513 -16.75 -13.18 -2.80
C HIS A 513 -16.58 -14.26 -3.86
N CYS A 514 -15.35 -14.48 -4.34
CA CYS A 514 -15.05 -15.35 -5.48
C CYS A 514 -14.09 -16.50 -5.15
N GLY A 515 -13.49 -16.55 -3.96
CA GLY A 515 -12.59 -17.64 -3.56
C GLY A 515 -11.29 -17.72 -4.39
N VAL A 516 -10.90 -16.62 -5.04
CA VAL A 516 -9.74 -16.54 -5.95
C VAL A 516 -8.74 -15.47 -5.53
N HIS A 517 -7.50 -15.61 -5.97
CA HIS A 517 -6.46 -14.62 -5.74
C HIS A 517 -6.55 -13.42 -6.72
N PRO A 518 -6.34 -12.17 -6.24
CA PRO A 518 -6.33 -10.99 -7.08
C PRO A 518 -5.11 -10.94 -8.01
N LEU A 519 -5.15 -10.05 -9.00
CA LEU A 519 -4.09 -9.85 -9.98
C LEU A 519 -3.01 -8.92 -9.37
N PRO A 520 -1.73 -9.34 -9.28
CA PRO A 520 -0.62 -8.55 -8.72
C PRO A 520 -0.15 -7.44 -9.66
N VAL A 521 -1.02 -6.44 -9.83
CA VAL A 521 -0.83 -5.24 -10.63
C VAL A 521 -1.58 -4.09 -9.94
N ASP A 522 -1.14 -2.85 -10.14
CA ASP A 522 -1.76 -1.69 -9.50
C ASP A 522 -3.22 -1.46 -9.94
N PHE A 523 -4.11 -1.13 -9.00
CA PHE A 523 -5.55 -0.87 -9.25
C PHE A 523 -6.33 -2.08 -9.80
N THR A 524 -7.65 -1.98 -9.79
CA THR A 524 -8.59 -3.07 -10.04
C THR A 524 -8.76 -3.35 -11.54
N VAL A 525 -7.66 -3.71 -12.22
CA VAL A 525 -7.65 -4.06 -13.65
C VAL A 525 -8.42 -5.36 -13.94
N GLU A 526 -8.70 -6.15 -12.90
CA GLU A 526 -9.58 -7.32 -12.91
C GLU A 526 -10.92 -7.04 -13.60
N VAL A 527 -11.48 -5.82 -13.50
CA VAL A 527 -12.74 -5.40 -14.16
C VAL A 527 -12.72 -5.45 -15.70
N ARG A 528 -11.55 -5.66 -16.32
CA ARG A 528 -11.41 -5.81 -17.78
C ARG A 528 -11.33 -7.28 -18.22
N ARG A 529 -11.53 -8.22 -17.29
CA ARG A 529 -11.36 -9.66 -17.47
C ARG A 529 -12.48 -10.41 -16.75
N GLN A 530 -12.83 -11.58 -17.28
CA GLN A 530 -13.69 -12.51 -16.54
C GLN A 530 -12.90 -13.10 -15.37
N ILE A 531 -13.55 -13.15 -14.21
CA ILE A 531 -13.04 -13.81 -13.01
C ILE A 531 -12.93 -15.31 -13.33
N TYR A 532 -11.78 -15.95 -13.02
CA TYR A 532 -11.48 -17.31 -13.48
C TYR A 532 -12.21 -18.44 -12.71
N GLN A 533 -13.13 -18.08 -11.82
CA GLN A 533 -14.05 -18.93 -11.08
C GLN A 533 -15.38 -18.20 -10.86
N PRO A 534 -16.51 -18.93 -10.72
CA PRO A 534 -17.77 -18.32 -10.34
C PRO A 534 -17.73 -17.80 -8.90
N CYS A 535 -18.25 -16.60 -8.69
CA CYS A 535 -18.42 -15.98 -7.38
C CYS A 535 -19.76 -16.36 -6.75
N ILE A 536 -19.92 -16.11 -5.43
CA ILE A 536 -21.14 -16.45 -4.68
C ILE A 536 -22.43 -16.02 -5.40
N PRO A 537 -22.62 -14.75 -5.85
CA PRO A 537 -23.84 -14.35 -6.57
C PRO A 537 -24.15 -15.22 -7.80
N SER A 538 -23.12 -15.52 -8.59
CA SER A 538 -23.24 -16.33 -9.81
C SER A 538 -23.57 -17.79 -9.51
N ILE A 539 -23.06 -18.37 -8.41
CA ILE A 539 -23.42 -19.73 -7.96
C ILE A 539 -24.87 -19.78 -7.47
N LEU A 540 -25.30 -18.77 -6.72
CA LEU A 540 -26.68 -18.70 -6.23
C LEU A 540 -27.69 -18.51 -7.38
N GLU A 541 -27.32 -17.79 -8.43
CA GLU A 541 -28.09 -17.69 -9.68
C GLU A 541 -28.15 -19.03 -10.44
N LEU A 542 -27.10 -19.86 -10.41
CA LEU A 542 -27.17 -21.22 -10.95
C LEU A 542 -28.19 -22.07 -10.16
N PHE A 543 -28.19 -22.00 -8.82
CA PHE A 543 -29.20 -22.66 -7.99
C PHE A 543 -30.63 -22.16 -8.27
N ASN A 544 -30.80 -20.89 -8.65
CA ASN A 544 -32.10 -20.36 -9.09
C ASN A 544 -32.57 -20.97 -10.40
N ASN A 545 -31.67 -21.10 -11.38
CA ASN A 545 -32.02 -21.65 -12.69
C ASN A 545 -32.34 -23.16 -12.67
N ASN A 546 -31.90 -23.88 -11.64
CA ASN A 546 -32.29 -25.29 -11.41
C ASN A 546 -33.73 -25.47 -10.90
N LYS A 547 -34.35 -24.42 -10.36
CA LYS A 547 -35.68 -24.49 -9.73
C LYS A 547 -36.78 -24.25 -10.77
N PRO A 548 -37.93 -24.95 -10.67
CA PRO A 548 -38.98 -24.85 -11.67
C PRO A 548 -39.57 -23.43 -11.72
N ARG A 549 -39.40 -22.76 -12.86
CA ARG A 549 -40.09 -21.49 -13.14
C ARG A 549 -41.60 -21.74 -13.12
N GLY A 550 -42.32 -20.96 -12.32
CA GLY A 550 -43.64 -21.37 -11.84
C GLY A 550 -44.77 -21.30 -12.87
N GLU A 551 -45.06 -22.41 -13.55
CA GLU A 551 -46.43 -22.66 -14.02
C GLU A 551 -47.31 -23.06 -12.82
N SER A 552 -48.26 -22.18 -12.48
CA SER A 552 -49.15 -22.34 -11.34
C SER A 552 -50.26 -23.35 -11.63
N HIS A 553 -50.01 -24.63 -11.43
CA HIS A 553 -51.08 -25.62 -11.32
C HIS A 553 -51.81 -25.49 -9.97
N PRO A 554 -53.16 -25.47 -9.95
CA PRO A 554 -53.95 -25.35 -8.73
C PRO A 554 -53.80 -26.63 -7.88
N GLY A 555 -52.84 -26.57 -6.95
CA GLY A 555 -52.37 -27.72 -6.17
C GLY A 555 -50.90 -27.59 -5.72
N SER A 556 -50.11 -26.70 -6.33
CA SER A 556 -48.68 -26.54 -6.01
C SER A 556 -48.37 -25.63 -4.81
N ALA A 557 -49.36 -25.09 -4.11
CA ALA A 557 -49.15 -24.14 -3.00
C ALA A 557 -48.26 -24.75 -1.90
N ALA A 558 -48.56 -25.98 -1.49
CA ALA A 558 -47.81 -26.73 -0.48
C ALA A 558 -46.36 -27.11 -0.87
N LYS A 559 -45.88 -26.76 -2.08
CA LYS A 559 -44.48 -26.93 -2.51
C LYS A 559 -43.64 -25.65 -2.42
N ARG A 560 -44.24 -24.47 -2.17
CA ARG A 560 -43.50 -23.20 -2.04
C ARG A 560 -43.08 -22.88 -0.60
N ASP A 561 -43.66 -23.56 0.38
CA ASP A 561 -43.32 -23.42 1.80
C ASP A 561 -41.98 -24.10 2.16
N ASP A 562 -41.42 -24.94 1.27
CA ASP A 562 -40.09 -25.53 1.46
C ASP A 562 -38.99 -24.53 1.09
N MET A 563 -38.23 -24.11 2.10
CA MET A 563 -37.07 -23.21 1.99
C MET A 563 -36.05 -23.64 0.92
N GLN A 564 -35.89 -24.95 0.68
CA GLN A 564 -34.93 -25.45 -0.31
C GLN A 564 -35.35 -25.16 -1.76
N SER A 565 -36.63 -24.84 -1.98
CA SER A 565 -37.22 -24.43 -3.27
C SER A 565 -37.20 -22.92 -3.51
N GLN A 566 -36.94 -22.12 -2.47
CA GLN A 566 -36.96 -20.65 -2.54
C GLN A 566 -35.78 -20.10 -3.35
N LEU A 567 -36.00 -18.98 -4.06
CA LEU A 567 -34.99 -18.34 -4.90
C LEU A 567 -34.05 -17.47 -4.08
N TRP A 568 -32.77 -17.44 -4.45
CA TRP A 568 -31.77 -16.56 -3.88
C TRP A 568 -31.79 -15.18 -4.54
N LYS A 569 -31.61 -14.14 -3.73
CA LYS A 569 -31.46 -12.75 -4.18
C LYS A 569 -30.10 -12.19 -3.71
N PRO A 570 -29.09 -12.13 -4.59
CA PRO A 570 -27.82 -11.45 -4.31
C PRO A 570 -27.97 -9.93 -4.38
N VAL A 571 -27.59 -9.21 -3.33
CA VAL A 571 -27.58 -7.74 -3.25
C VAL A 571 -26.28 -7.26 -2.63
N PHE A 572 -25.68 -6.21 -3.19
CA PHE A 572 -24.53 -5.51 -2.60
C PHE A 572 -24.98 -4.18 -1.99
N VAL A 573 -24.57 -3.87 -0.76
CA VAL A 573 -25.06 -2.71 0.01
C VAL A 573 -23.87 -1.93 0.61
N GLN A 574 -23.75 -0.65 0.31
CA GLN A 574 -22.76 0.23 0.93
C GLN A 574 -23.26 1.68 0.96
N ALA A 575 -22.83 2.47 1.95
CA ALA A 575 -23.17 3.90 2.02
C ALA A 575 -22.29 4.77 1.07
N MET A 576 -21.34 4.14 0.40
CA MET A 576 -20.32 4.74 -0.47
C MET A 576 -20.66 4.65 -1.97
N THR A 577 -19.97 5.45 -2.77
CA THR A 577 -19.96 5.31 -4.24
C THR A 577 -19.30 4.00 -4.67
N ASP A 578 -19.90 3.31 -5.65
CA ASP A 578 -19.30 2.19 -6.38
C ASP A 578 -18.56 2.65 -7.65
N GLN A 579 -18.49 3.96 -7.90
CA GLN A 579 -17.86 4.52 -9.08
C GLN A 579 -16.33 4.67 -8.94
N TYR A 580 -15.77 4.36 -7.77
CA TYR A 580 -14.32 4.39 -7.54
C TYR A 580 -13.65 3.15 -8.13
N ASP A 581 -12.64 3.36 -8.98
CA ASP A 581 -11.79 2.30 -9.56
C ASP A 581 -12.60 1.16 -10.24
N HIS A 582 -13.75 1.53 -10.81
CA HIS A 582 -14.73 0.65 -11.47
C HIS A 582 -15.32 -0.47 -10.57
N GLN A 583 -15.53 -0.20 -9.27
CA GLN A 583 -16.20 -1.16 -8.39
C GLN A 583 -17.57 -1.61 -8.94
N ASP A 584 -18.36 -0.72 -9.54
CA ASP A 584 -19.61 -1.02 -10.24
C ASP A 584 -19.47 -2.19 -11.25
N ARG A 585 -18.47 -2.11 -12.14
CA ARG A 585 -18.16 -3.16 -13.12
C ARG A 585 -17.59 -4.41 -12.47
N LEU A 586 -16.84 -4.27 -11.37
CA LEU A 586 -16.39 -5.42 -10.57
C LEU A 586 -17.59 -6.20 -10.00
N LEU A 587 -18.58 -5.49 -9.45
CA LEU A 587 -19.78 -6.09 -8.87
C LEU A 587 -20.65 -6.78 -9.93
N GLU A 588 -20.82 -6.19 -11.12
CA GLU A 588 -21.45 -6.86 -12.28
C GLU A 588 -20.70 -8.16 -12.60
N HIS A 589 -19.37 -8.13 -12.69
CA HIS A 589 -18.55 -9.33 -12.96
C HIS A 589 -18.55 -10.37 -11.83
N MET A 590 -18.86 -10.01 -10.58
CA MET A 590 -19.14 -11.00 -9.52
C MET A 590 -20.54 -11.63 -9.66
N GLY A 591 -21.45 -10.98 -10.41
CA GLY A 591 -22.83 -11.41 -10.62
C GLY A 591 -23.85 -10.74 -9.71
N PHE A 592 -23.51 -9.62 -9.08
CA PHE A 592 -24.52 -8.79 -8.39
C PHE A 592 -25.39 -8.08 -9.44
N LYS A 593 -26.71 -8.22 -9.31
CA LYS A 593 -27.70 -7.56 -10.19
C LYS A 593 -28.35 -6.35 -9.54
N ASP A 594 -28.46 -6.37 -8.21
CA ASP A 594 -29.01 -5.28 -7.40
C ASP A 594 -27.89 -4.71 -6.52
N THR A 595 -27.73 -3.39 -6.54
CA THR A 595 -26.83 -2.66 -5.65
C THR A 595 -27.57 -1.53 -4.93
N ILE A 596 -27.17 -1.26 -3.70
CA ILE A 596 -27.60 -0.11 -2.91
C ILE A 596 -26.33 0.63 -2.52
N VAL A 597 -26.15 1.80 -3.11
CA VAL A 597 -24.92 2.59 -3.06
C VAL A 597 -25.26 4.06 -2.77
N ARG A 598 -24.25 4.91 -2.54
CA ARG A 598 -24.42 6.36 -2.36
C ARG A 598 -25.35 6.99 -3.42
N ASP A 599 -25.21 6.59 -4.68
CA ASP A 599 -26.03 7.11 -5.78
C ASP A 599 -27.50 6.64 -5.72
N THR A 600 -27.79 5.50 -5.09
CA THR A 600 -29.16 5.06 -4.75
C THR A 600 -29.75 5.95 -3.67
N LEU A 601 -28.97 6.29 -2.64
CA LEU A 601 -29.39 7.15 -1.52
C LEU A 601 -29.70 8.58 -1.99
N LEU A 602 -28.96 9.07 -3.00
CA LEU A 602 -29.14 10.40 -3.59
C LEU A 602 -30.22 10.50 -4.67
N ASP A 603 -30.86 9.39 -5.07
CA ASP A 603 -31.94 9.43 -6.05
C ASP A 603 -33.20 10.06 -5.41
N PRO A 604 -33.79 11.14 -5.96
CA PRO A 604 -34.98 11.78 -5.40
C PRO A 604 -36.23 10.89 -5.35
N SER A 605 -36.23 9.75 -6.05
CA SER A 605 -37.29 8.73 -6.01
C SER A 605 -37.04 7.63 -4.97
N SER A 606 -35.88 7.62 -4.31
CA SER A 606 -35.51 6.60 -3.33
C SER A 606 -36.34 6.71 -2.06
N PRO A 607 -36.83 5.58 -1.48
CA PRO A 607 -37.73 5.59 -0.32
C PRO A 607 -37.10 6.19 0.95
N HIS A 608 -35.77 6.11 1.10
CA HIS A 608 -35.06 6.57 2.30
C HIS A 608 -33.95 7.55 1.92
N GLN A 609 -34.23 8.84 1.99
CA GLN A 609 -33.23 9.88 1.77
C GLN A 609 -32.24 9.92 2.95
N PRO A 610 -30.93 10.17 2.72
CA PRO A 610 -29.95 10.28 3.80
C PRO A 610 -30.29 11.46 4.72
N THR A 611 -30.21 11.23 6.03
CA THR A 611 -30.42 12.25 7.06
C THR A 611 -29.11 12.92 7.47
N GLU A 612 -27.98 12.23 7.28
CA GLU A 612 -26.64 12.71 7.61
C GLU A 612 -25.85 13.21 6.39
N LYS A 613 -24.72 13.87 6.66
CA LYS A 613 -23.76 14.33 5.64
C LYS A 613 -22.79 13.20 5.27
N GLU A 614 -22.12 13.36 4.14
CA GLU A 614 -21.00 12.50 3.76
C GLU A 614 -19.84 12.68 4.76
N VAL A 615 -19.39 11.58 5.37
CA VAL A 615 -18.29 11.58 6.35
C VAL A 615 -16.92 11.55 5.67
N ASN A 616 -16.82 10.93 4.50
CA ASN A 616 -15.58 10.79 3.75
C ASN A 616 -15.80 11.07 2.25
N TYR A 617 -14.72 11.06 1.47
CA TYR A 617 -14.76 11.37 0.04
C TYR A 617 -15.33 10.23 -0.84
N PHE A 618 -15.84 9.16 -0.23
CA PHE A 618 -16.58 8.09 -0.91
C PHE A 618 -18.09 8.13 -0.62
N GLY A 619 -18.54 8.66 0.53
CA GLY A 619 -19.96 8.85 0.79
C GLY A 619 -20.37 8.96 2.26
N PHE A 620 -21.55 8.41 2.55
CA PHE A 620 -22.29 8.53 3.80
C PHE A 620 -21.80 7.57 4.88
N PRO A 621 -22.12 7.84 6.16
CA PRO A 621 -21.95 6.86 7.24
C PRO A 621 -22.84 5.63 7.01
N GLU A 622 -22.44 4.49 7.57
CA GLU A 622 -23.02 3.18 7.26
C GLU A 622 -24.46 3.01 7.74
N ASP A 623 -24.87 3.68 8.82
CA ASP A 623 -26.24 3.68 9.32
C ASP A 623 -27.27 4.17 8.28
N GLN A 624 -26.89 4.99 7.30
CA GLN A 624 -27.77 5.50 6.26
C GLN A 624 -28.31 4.38 5.33
N VAL A 625 -27.67 3.21 5.28
CA VAL A 625 -28.20 2.03 4.57
C VAL A 625 -29.09 1.12 5.45
N LYS A 626 -29.22 1.39 6.75
CA LYS A 626 -30.05 0.58 7.67
C LYS A 626 -31.52 0.42 7.24
N PRO A 627 -32.24 1.47 6.78
CA PRO A 627 -33.63 1.30 6.35
C PRO A 627 -33.74 0.39 5.12
N TYR A 628 -32.82 0.53 4.17
CA TYR A 628 -32.75 -0.34 2.99
C TYR A 628 -32.46 -1.81 3.35
N MET A 629 -31.56 -2.06 4.31
CA MET A 629 -31.31 -3.42 4.79
C MET A 629 -32.58 -4.04 5.40
N ARG A 630 -33.34 -3.27 6.18
CA ARG A 630 -34.64 -3.71 6.73
C ARG A 630 -35.62 -4.06 5.61
N ASP A 631 -35.81 -3.18 4.63
CA ASP A 631 -36.67 -3.41 3.46
C ASP A 631 -36.26 -4.69 2.70
N LEU A 632 -34.96 -4.96 2.54
CA LEU A 632 -34.46 -6.17 1.87
C LEU A 632 -34.87 -7.45 2.61
N PHE A 633 -34.72 -7.51 3.94
CA PHE A 633 -35.09 -8.68 4.73
C PHE A 633 -36.61 -8.84 4.86
N GLU A 634 -37.35 -7.75 5.05
CA GLU A 634 -38.81 -7.76 5.10
C GLU A 634 -39.40 -8.21 3.74
N ALA A 635 -38.93 -7.66 2.63
CA ALA A 635 -39.34 -8.10 1.30
C ALA A 635 -38.95 -9.56 0.98
N ALA A 636 -37.78 -10.02 1.44
CA ALA A 636 -37.39 -11.43 1.27
C ALA A 636 -38.31 -12.38 2.07
N LYS A 637 -38.72 -11.97 3.27
CA LYS A 637 -39.68 -12.70 4.11
C LYS A 637 -41.08 -12.74 3.48
N GLU A 638 -41.58 -11.63 2.96
CA GLU A 638 -42.87 -11.55 2.27
C GLU A 638 -42.93 -12.41 1.00
N LYS A 639 -41.85 -12.39 0.21
CA LYS A 639 -41.79 -13.08 -1.10
C LYS A 639 -41.37 -14.55 -1.02
N ASN A 640 -41.00 -15.04 0.17
CA ASN A 640 -40.35 -16.34 0.35
C ASN A 640 -39.07 -16.46 -0.51
N GLU A 641 -38.20 -15.46 -0.40
CA GLU A 641 -36.87 -15.39 -1.05
C GLU A 641 -35.74 -15.57 -0.02
N ARG A 642 -34.55 -15.89 -0.52
CA ARG A 642 -33.32 -16.11 0.25
C ARG A 642 -32.31 -15.03 -0.05
N LEU A 643 -32.19 -14.02 0.81
CA LEU A 643 -31.19 -12.97 0.64
C LEU A 643 -29.74 -13.50 0.77
N PHE A 644 -28.88 -13.13 -0.19
CA PHE A 644 -27.43 -13.02 0.01
C PHE A 644 -27.07 -11.54 -0.01
N MET A 645 -26.79 -10.97 1.15
CA MET A 645 -26.43 -9.55 1.28
C MET A 645 -24.93 -9.44 1.51
N SER A 646 -24.22 -8.79 0.59
CA SER A 646 -22.89 -8.27 0.87
C SER A 646 -23.00 -6.84 1.38
N HIS A 647 -22.28 -6.51 2.45
CA HIS A 647 -22.14 -5.14 2.94
C HIS A 647 -20.67 -4.77 3.10
N PHE A 648 -20.30 -3.56 2.66
CA PHE A 648 -18.98 -2.98 2.86
C PHE A 648 -19.10 -1.72 3.73
N THR A 649 -18.34 -1.65 4.81
CA THR A 649 -18.17 -0.45 5.65
C THR A 649 -17.17 0.54 5.02
N SER A 650 -17.06 1.77 5.54
CA SER A 650 -16.01 2.72 5.13
C SER A 650 -15.54 3.73 6.19
N THR A 651 -16.21 3.89 7.32
CA THR A 651 -15.88 4.95 8.29
C THR A 651 -14.49 4.76 8.91
N THR A 652 -14.01 3.52 8.99
CA THR A 652 -12.63 3.15 9.37
C THR A 652 -11.55 3.44 8.32
N HIS A 653 -11.92 3.89 7.11
CA HIS A 653 -10.98 4.36 6.10
C HIS A 653 -10.45 5.76 6.46
N HIS A 654 -9.23 6.07 6.03
CA HIS A 654 -8.68 7.42 6.19
C HIS A 654 -9.56 8.45 5.43
N PRO A 655 -9.88 9.63 6.03
CA PRO A 655 -9.19 10.28 7.15
C PRO A 655 -9.78 10.01 8.55
N TRP A 656 -10.58 8.96 8.74
CA TRP A 656 -11.23 8.61 10.02
C TRP A 656 -12.15 9.72 10.57
N ALA A 657 -13.00 10.23 9.68
CA ALA A 657 -14.08 11.14 10.05
C ALA A 657 -15.30 10.35 10.53
N LEU A 658 -16.13 10.97 11.36
CA LEU A 658 -17.29 10.37 12.02
C LEU A 658 -18.56 11.20 11.75
N PRO A 659 -19.76 10.58 11.84
CA PRO A 659 -21.02 11.31 11.74
C PRO A 659 -21.16 12.39 12.81
N GLU A 660 -21.93 13.45 12.52
CA GLU A 660 -22.09 14.58 13.46
C GLU A 660 -22.81 14.16 14.74
N ASP A 661 -23.73 13.17 14.63
CA ASP A 661 -24.52 12.65 15.75
C ASP A 661 -23.79 11.57 16.58
N PHE A 662 -22.55 11.18 16.24
CA PHE A 662 -21.73 10.26 17.05
C PHE A 662 -21.38 10.82 18.44
N GLY A 663 -21.36 12.16 18.57
CA GLY A 663 -21.04 12.86 19.81
C GLY A 663 -19.54 13.11 20.02
N GLU A 664 -19.15 13.34 21.27
CA GLU A 664 -17.77 13.71 21.63
C GLU A 664 -16.80 12.54 21.42
N LEU A 665 -15.65 12.83 20.81
CA LEU A 665 -14.58 11.85 20.61
C LEU A 665 -14.01 11.38 21.94
N VAL A 666 -13.71 10.09 22.03
CA VAL A 666 -13.08 9.49 23.20
C VAL A 666 -11.56 9.58 23.07
N ASP A 667 -10.92 10.29 24.00
CA ASP A 667 -9.46 10.23 24.16
C ASP A 667 -9.06 8.89 24.78
N TYR A 668 -8.52 7.99 23.97
CA TYR A 668 -7.91 6.73 24.38
C TYR A 668 -6.41 6.90 24.64
N LEU A 669 -5.72 7.69 23.81
CA LEU A 669 -4.33 8.09 23.99
C LEU A 669 -4.24 9.47 24.69
N GLU A 670 -3.14 9.75 25.40
CA GLU A 670 -2.91 11.10 25.92
C GLU A 670 -2.63 12.08 24.76
N PRO A 671 -3.42 13.17 24.59
CA PRO A 671 -3.35 14.01 23.41
C PRO A 671 -2.02 14.77 23.31
N LYS A 672 -1.37 14.69 22.14
CA LYS A 672 -0.17 15.47 21.84
C LYS A 672 -0.56 16.95 21.76
N LYS A 673 0.28 17.87 22.24
CA LYS A 673 0.01 19.33 22.39
C LYS A 673 -0.60 20.08 21.18
N TRP A 674 -0.57 19.50 19.99
CA TRP A 674 -1.04 20.10 18.74
C TRP A 674 -1.83 19.11 17.85
N SER A 675 -2.18 17.91 18.34
CA SER A 675 -2.93 16.90 17.58
C SER A 675 -3.49 15.78 18.46
N GLU A 676 -4.71 15.34 18.16
CA GLU A 676 -5.36 14.14 18.72
C GLU A 676 -4.65 12.82 18.31
N GLY A 677 -3.84 12.85 17.24
CA GLY A 677 -3.16 11.67 16.70
C GLY A 677 -4.05 10.79 15.82
N SER A 678 -3.49 10.26 14.73
CA SER A 678 -4.22 9.44 13.75
C SER A 678 -4.78 8.15 14.36
N LEU A 679 -4.03 7.51 15.27
CA LEU A 679 -4.47 6.29 15.94
C LEU A 679 -5.72 6.52 16.83
N ASN A 680 -5.81 7.65 17.54
CA ASN A 680 -6.98 7.95 18.38
C ASN A 680 -8.26 8.12 17.53
N LYS A 681 -8.15 8.74 16.36
CA LYS A 681 -9.27 8.88 15.41
C LYS A 681 -9.71 7.53 14.87
N TYR A 682 -8.76 6.69 14.46
CA TYR A 682 -9.05 5.32 14.04
C TYR A 682 -9.79 4.54 15.13
N LEU A 683 -9.36 4.58 16.38
CA LEU A 683 -10.03 3.90 17.49
C LEU A 683 -11.48 4.40 17.69
N ASN A 684 -11.76 5.69 17.48
CA ASN A 684 -13.13 6.18 17.50
C ASN A 684 -13.97 5.67 16.32
N THR A 685 -13.39 5.55 15.12
CA THR A 685 -14.08 4.89 13.98
C THR A 685 -14.30 3.39 14.18
N VAL A 686 -13.39 2.70 14.86
CA VAL A 686 -13.56 1.30 15.26
C VAL A 686 -14.75 1.18 16.23
N LYS A 687 -14.88 2.07 17.21
CA LYS A 687 -16.05 2.09 18.12
C LYS A 687 -17.37 2.28 17.37
N TYR A 688 -17.40 3.19 16.39
CA TYR A 688 -18.58 3.41 15.55
C TYR A 688 -18.93 2.15 14.74
N VAL A 689 -17.95 1.53 14.06
CA VAL A 689 -18.18 0.33 13.25
C VAL A 689 -18.55 -0.90 14.11
N ASP A 690 -17.98 -1.07 15.31
CA ASP A 690 -18.43 -2.10 16.26
C ASP A 690 -19.89 -1.88 16.66
N GLY A 691 -20.29 -0.64 16.94
CA GLY A 691 -21.68 -0.24 17.17
C GLY A 691 -22.60 -0.63 16.00
N TRP A 692 -22.21 -0.25 14.78
CA TRP A 692 -22.94 -0.55 13.55
C TRP A 692 -23.09 -2.06 13.28
N ILE A 693 -22.06 -2.87 13.54
CA ILE A 693 -22.17 -4.33 13.48
C ILE A 693 -23.24 -4.84 14.45
N GLY A 694 -23.31 -4.25 15.65
CA GLY A 694 -24.38 -4.53 16.61
C GLY A 694 -25.77 -4.17 16.06
N GLU A 695 -25.91 -3.04 15.38
CA GLU A 695 -27.18 -2.62 14.77
C GLU A 695 -27.64 -3.51 13.61
N ILE A 696 -26.71 -4.04 12.80
CA ILE A 696 -27.03 -5.06 11.79
C ILE A 696 -27.55 -6.34 12.45
N MET A 697 -26.86 -6.81 13.50
CA MET A 697 -27.24 -8.02 14.20
C MET A 697 -28.59 -7.87 14.93
N ASP A 698 -28.85 -6.70 15.53
CA ASP A 698 -30.16 -6.37 16.13
C ASP A 698 -31.27 -6.27 15.06
N LEU A 699 -30.99 -5.71 13.86
CA LEU A 699 -31.93 -5.69 12.74
C LEU A 699 -32.34 -7.10 12.30
N LEU A 700 -31.41 -8.06 12.27
CA LEU A 700 -31.71 -9.46 11.97
C LEU A 700 -32.60 -10.11 13.05
N GLU A 701 -32.45 -9.71 14.32
CA GLU A 701 -33.35 -10.16 15.40
C GLU A 701 -34.73 -9.51 15.31
N ASP A 702 -34.81 -8.20 15.07
CA ASP A 702 -36.06 -7.44 14.89
C ASP A 702 -36.95 -8.01 13.78
N VAL A 703 -36.36 -8.28 12.61
CA VAL A 703 -37.08 -8.86 11.47
C VAL A 703 -37.37 -10.36 11.69
N GLY A 704 -36.74 -10.98 12.68
CA GLY A 704 -36.93 -12.38 13.08
C GLY A 704 -36.26 -13.38 12.13
N VAL A 705 -35.10 -13.02 11.57
CA VAL A 705 -34.32 -13.83 10.60
C VAL A 705 -32.93 -14.23 11.10
N ALA A 706 -32.48 -13.73 12.26
CA ALA A 706 -31.16 -14.03 12.84
C ALA A 706 -30.87 -15.54 12.99
N ASP A 707 -31.85 -16.32 13.47
CA ASP A 707 -31.70 -17.76 13.69
C ASP A 707 -31.66 -18.61 12.39
N GLU A 708 -31.90 -18.00 11.22
CA GLU A 708 -31.80 -18.62 9.88
C GLU A 708 -30.76 -17.94 8.97
N THR A 709 -29.93 -17.04 9.52
CA THR A 709 -28.93 -16.25 8.79
C THR A 709 -27.50 -16.64 9.19
N LEU A 710 -26.67 -17.03 8.21
CA LEU A 710 -25.23 -17.13 8.39
C LEU A 710 -24.60 -15.74 8.19
N VAL A 711 -23.99 -15.17 9.22
CA VAL A 711 -23.28 -13.89 9.14
C VAL A 711 -21.77 -14.17 9.07
N VAL A 712 -21.15 -13.81 7.96
CA VAL A 712 -19.70 -13.91 7.75
C VAL A 712 -19.12 -12.51 7.84
N MET A 713 -18.07 -12.32 8.64
CA MET A 713 -17.38 -11.04 8.77
C MET A 713 -15.92 -11.21 8.43
N VAL A 714 -15.35 -10.31 7.63
CA VAL A 714 -13.94 -10.34 7.23
C VAL A 714 -13.39 -8.92 7.13
N GLY A 715 -12.22 -8.66 7.74
CA GLY A 715 -11.49 -7.42 7.48
C GLY A 715 -10.89 -7.45 6.09
N ASP A 716 -11.05 -6.36 5.33
CA ASP A 716 -10.59 -6.30 3.95
C ASP A 716 -9.06 -6.14 3.90
N HIS A 717 -8.50 -5.29 4.77
CA HIS A 717 -7.11 -5.13 5.16
C HIS A 717 -7.05 -4.38 6.51
N GLY A 718 -5.85 -4.05 7.01
CA GLY A 718 -5.67 -3.20 8.19
C GLY A 718 -4.89 -1.91 7.89
N TRP A 719 -4.39 -1.23 8.94
CA TRP A 719 -3.61 0.00 8.82
C TRP A 719 -2.49 0.07 9.87
N ALA A 720 -1.26 0.35 9.43
CA ALA A 720 -0.09 0.61 10.27
C ALA A 720 0.00 2.09 10.67
N PHE A 721 0.26 2.37 11.95
CA PHE A 721 0.34 3.73 12.53
C PHE A 721 1.76 4.09 12.97
N GLU A 722 2.05 5.37 13.18
CA GLU A 722 3.39 5.85 13.60
C GLU A 722 3.81 5.28 14.98
N GLU A 723 2.85 4.96 15.83
CA GLU A 723 3.09 4.31 17.13
C GLU A 723 3.35 2.79 17.05
N ASP A 724 3.01 2.16 15.91
CA ASP A 724 2.99 0.71 15.67
C ASP A 724 4.14 0.27 14.74
N ALA A 725 4.51 1.11 13.76
CA ALA A 725 5.57 0.83 12.80
C ALA A 725 6.31 2.11 12.35
N ALA A 726 7.59 1.97 12.00
CA ALA A 726 8.41 3.08 11.48
C ALA A 726 7.99 3.58 10.08
N PHE A 727 7.19 2.80 9.36
CA PHE A 727 6.54 3.18 8.11
C PHE A 727 5.04 2.93 8.27
N HIS A 728 4.22 3.95 8.05
CA HIS A 728 2.78 3.93 8.34
C HIS A 728 1.93 4.09 7.07
N GLY A 729 0.66 3.68 7.15
CA GLY A 729 -0.24 3.52 6.00
C GLY A 729 -0.17 2.13 5.34
N SER A 730 -1.04 1.87 4.37
CA SER A 730 -1.13 0.58 3.67
C SER A 730 -0.34 0.50 2.35
N PHE A 731 0.01 1.65 1.75
CA PHE A 731 0.73 1.74 0.47
C PHE A 731 2.18 1.26 0.55
N GLU A 732 2.55 0.28 -0.28
CA GLU A 732 3.83 -0.45 -0.27
C GLU A 732 4.27 -0.95 1.13
N ASN A 733 3.34 -1.07 2.08
CA ASN A 733 3.68 -1.34 3.47
C ASN A 733 3.34 -2.77 3.87
N GLY A 734 4.38 -3.58 4.01
CA GLY A 734 4.28 -4.99 4.37
C GLY A 734 4.15 -5.30 5.86
N HIS A 735 3.89 -4.31 6.72
CA HIS A 735 3.69 -4.55 8.16
C HIS A 735 2.53 -5.51 8.45
N ILE A 736 2.64 -6.34 9.51
CA ILE A 736 1.60 -7.32 9.85
C ILE A 736 0.24 -6.69 10.14
N SER A 737 0.21 -5.49 10.72
CA SER A 737 -1.03 -4.76 11.00
C SER A 737 -1.80 -4.30 9.75
N ASN A 738 -1.17 -4.25 8.57
CA ASN A 738 -1.92 -4.08 7.31
C ASN A 738 -2.55 -5.38 6.80
N MET A 739 -2.10 -6.54 7.30
CA MET A 739 -2.37 -7.85 6.71
C MET A 739 -3.23 -8.77 7.58
N ARG A 740 -3.11 -8.66 8.91
CA ARG A 740 -3.82 -9.50 9.89
C ARG A 740 -5.21 -8.93 10.15
N VAL A 741 -6.23 -9.64 9.69
CA VAL A 741 -7.63 -9.19 9.65
C VAL A 741 -8.52 -10.13 10.45
N PRO A 742 -9.67 -9.68 10.99
CA PRO A 742 -10.68 -10.60 11.51
C PRO A 742 -11.26 -11.50 10.41
N LEU A 743 -11.66 -12.70 10.79
CA LEU A 743 -12.49 -13.59 9.97
C LEU A 743 -13.39 -14.43 10.89
N LEU A 744 -14.71 -14.30 10.74
CA LEU A 744 -15.73 -14.92 11.57
C LEU A 744 -16.85 -15.51 10.71
N PHE A 745 -17.37 -16.69 11.09
CA PHE A 745 -18.60 -17.28 10.59
C PHE A 745 -19.57 -17.49 11.76
N HIS A 746 -20.53 -16.61 11.92
CA HIS A 746 -21.49 -16.60 13.02
C HIS A 746 -22.87 -17.12 12.60
N HIS A 747 -23.45 -17.99 13.43
CA HIS A 747 -24.82 -18.48 13.33
C HIS A 747 -25.20 -19.09 14.69
N ASN A 748 -26.36 -18.76 15.26
CA ASN A 748 -26.72 -19.18 16.64
C ASN A 748 -26.72 -20.71 16.84
N SER A 749 -27.08 -21.48 15.81
CA SER A 749 -27.03 -22.96 15.87
C SER A 749 -25.64 -23.58 15.64
N LEU A 750 -24.59 -22.81 15.29
CA LEU A 750 -23.23 -23.34 15.12
C LEU A 750 -22.44 -23.30 16.44
N PRO A 751 -21.62 -24.34 16.72
CA PRO A 751 -20.77 -24.35 17.91
C PRO A 751 -19.74 -23.21 17.86
N ARG A 752 -19.40 -22.65 19.01
CA ARG A 752 -18.33 -21.67 19.18
C ARG A 752 -16.97 -22.36 19.08
N ILE A 753 -16.15 -21.97 18.11
CA ILE A 753 -14.84 -22.56 17.83
C ILE A 753 -13.82 -21.45 17.57
N GLN A 754 -12.68 -21.53 18.27
CA GLN A 754 -11.49 -20.71 18.00
C GLN A 754 -10.52 -21.52 17.10
N LEU A 755 -10.26 -21.04 15.88
CA LEU A 755 -9.39 -21.71 14.91
C LEU A 755 -8.05 -20.98 14.77
N GLN A 756 -7.00 -21.59 15.32
CA GLN A 756 -5.60 -21.14 15.19
C GLN A 756 -4.98 -21.59 13.86
N VAL A 757 -5.54 -21.11 12.75
CA VAL A 757 -5.10 -21.46 11.39
C VAL A 757 -4.82 -20.21 10.56
N ASN A 758 -3.63 -20.12 9.98
CA ASN A 758 -3.30 -19.04 9.04
C ASN A 758 -3.98 -19.32 7.70
N ALA A 759 -5.19 -18.77 7.52
CA ALA A 759 -5.98 -18.86 6.30
C ALA A 759 -6.17 -17.48 5.65
N THR A 760 -6.58 -17.46 4.38
CA THR A 760 -6.86 -16.23 3.62
C THR A 760 -8.35 -16.10 3.28
N SER A 761 -8.78 -14.91 2.85
CA SER A 761 -10.18 -14.67 2.44
C SER A 761 -10.68 -15.62 1.33
N THR A 762 -9.78 -16.20 0.52
CA THR A 762 -10.07 -17.25 -0.47
C THR A 762 -10.69 -18.53 0.12
N SER A 763 -10.56 -18.76 1.44
CA SER A 763 -11.24 -19.85 2.15
C SER A 763 -12.72 -19.58 2.46
N ILE A 764 -13.22 -18.35 2.26
CA ILE A 764 -14.60 -17.97 2.61
C ILE A 764 -15.63 -18.70 1.75
N LEU A 765 -15.56 -18.53 0.43
CA LEU A 765 -16.47 -19.16 -0.52
C LEU A 765 -16.53 -20.70 -0.34
N PRO A 766 -15.41 -21.47 -0.34
CA PRO A 766 -15.47 -22.91 -0.15
C PRO A 766 -16.04 -23.31 1.23
N THR A 767 -15.81 -22.51 2.29
CA THR A 767 -16.43 -22.75 3.60
C THR A 767 -17.95 -22.53 3.57
N ILE A 768 -18.45 -21.51 2.87
CA ILE A 768 -19.90 -21.27 2.70
C ILE A 768 -20.54 -22.43 1.91
N LEU A 769 -19.93 -22.88 0.82
CA LEU A 769 -20.45 -24.04 0.06
C LEU A 769 -20.44 -25.33 0.88
N ASP A 770 -19.38 -25.58 1.64
CA ASP A 770 -19.28 -26.76 2.49
C ASP A 770 -20.34 -26.72 3.61
N LEU A 771 -20.53 -25.57 4.28
CA LEU A 771 -21.64 -25.36 5.23
C LEU A 771 -23.01 -25.61 4.58
N LEU A 772 -23.31 -24.97 3.44
CA LEU A 772 -24.61 -25.12 2.77
C LEU A 772 -24.88 -26.55 2.29
N SER A 773 -23.84 -27.32 1.94
CA SER A 773 -23.94 -28.70 1.45
C SER A 773 -23.91 -29.77 2.56
N THR A 774 -23.45 -29.44 3.76
CA THR A 774 -23.41 -30.34 4.94
C THR A 774 -24.57 -30.10 5.90
N THR A 775 -25.25 -28.96 5.80
CA THR A 775 -26.50 -28.62 6.50
C THR A 775 -27.73 -29.03 5.67
N SER A 776 -28.94 -28.86 6.22
CA SER A 776 -30.20 -29.07 5.46
C SER A 776 -30.59 -27.86 4.59
N SER A 777 -29.61 -27.07 4.14
CA SER A 777 -29.84 -25.73 3.57
C SER A 777 -30.12 -25.71 2.07
N LEU A 778 -29.79 -26.79 1.36
CA LEU A 778 -29.95 -26.93 -0.10
C LEU A 778 -30.81 -28.15 -0.41
N ASN A 779 -31.51 -28.11 -1.55
CA ASN A 779 -32.13 -29.30 -2.11
C ASN A 779 -31.03 -30.25 -2.64
N LYS A 780 -31.40 -31.48 -2.99
CA LYS A 780 -30.45 -32.50 -3.45
C LYS A 780 -29.58 -32.05 -4.64
N GLN A 781 -30.18 -31.43 -5.67
CA GLN A 781 -29.46 -31.02 -6.87
C GLN A 781 -28.44 -29.90 -6.56
N ASP A 782 -28.85 -28.89 -5.81
CA ASP A 782 -27.96 -27.80 -5.41
C ASP A 782 -26.87 -28.29 -4.44
N THR A 783 -27.16 -29.28 -3.59
CA THR A 783 -26.17 -29.96 -2.73
C THR A 783 -25.12 -30.69 -3.57
N ASP A 784 -25.54 -31.48 -4.56
CA ASP A 784 -24.63 -32.23 -5.44
C ASP A 784 -23.73 -31.25 -6.25
N ILE A 785 -24.28 -30.11 -6.69
CA ILE A 785 -23.51 -29.03 -7.34
C ILE A 785 -22.52 -28.38 -6.37
N ALA A 786 -22.95 -28.01 -5.16
CA ALA A 786 -22.08 -27.38 -4.16
C ALA A 786 -20.88 -28.26 -3.80
N LYS A 787 -21.08 -29.57 -3.63
CA LYS A 787 -20.01 -30.55 -3.40
C LYS A 787 -19.03 -30.67 -4.57
N ASN A 788 -19.52 -30.59 -5.81
CA ASN A 788 -18.64 -30.56 -6.99
C ASN A 788 -17.88 -29.22 -7.11
N LEU A 789 -18.51 -28.11 -6.75
CA LEU A 789 -17.94 -26.76 -6.83
C LEU A 789 -16.91 -26.48 -5.74
N VAL A 790 -17.08 -26.97 -4.50
CA VAL A 790 -16.09 -26.75 -3.44
C VAL A 790 -14.73 -27.36 -3.81
N HIS A 791 -14.71 -28.44 -4.59
CA HIS A 791 -13.49 -29.01 -5.19
C HIS A 791 -12.86 -28.15 -6.32
N GLN A 792 -13.41 -26.99 -6.67
CA GLN A 792 -12.84 -26.10 -7.69
C GLN A 792 -11.91 -25.02 -7.12
N TYR A 793 -12.07 -24.64 -5.85
CA TYR A 793 -11.36 -23.50 -5.26
C TYR A 793 -9.95 -23.85 -4.77
N GLU A 794 -9.14 -22.80 -4.63
CA GLU A 794 -7.77 -22.86 -4.11
C GLU A 794 -7.74 -22.90 -2.57
N GLY A 795 -8.68 -22.19 -1.93
CA GLY A 795 -8.83 -22.15 -0.48
C GLY A 795 -9.35 -23.46 0.12
N GLN A 796 -9.00 -23.70 1.39
CA GLN A 796 -9.47 -24.85 2.16
C GLN A 796 -10.78 -24.52 2.90
N SER A 797 -11.63 -25.52 3.13
CA SER A 797 -12.83 -25.34 3.97
C SER A 797 -12.43 -25.23 5.43
N LEU A 798 -13.00 -24.26 6.15
CA LEU A 798 -12.72 -23.99 7.56
C LEU A 798 -13.61 -24.79 8.53
N ILE A 799 -14.62 -25.50 8.04
CA ILE A 799 -15.40 -26.46 8.85
C ILE A 799 -14.78 -27.87 8.91
N ARG A 800 -13.56 -28.04 8.39
CA ARG A 800 -12.78 -29.28 8.37
C ARG A 800 -11.39 -29.04 8.95
N PRO A 801 -10.69 -30.08 9.45
CA PRO A 801 -9.29 -29.97 9.85
C PRO A 801 -8.45 -29.29 8.75
N PHE A 802 -7.79 -28.18 9.08
CA PHE A 802 -6.96 -27.45 8.12
C PHE A 802 -5.65 -28.20 7.88
N VAL A 803 -5.21 -28.31 6.62
CA VAL A 803 -3.98 -29.01 6.23
C VAL A 803 -2.92 -27.97 5.88
N PRO A 804 -2.00 -27.62 6.81
CA PRO A 804 -0.97 -26.62 6.54
C PRO A 804 0.14 -27.14 5.62
N LYS A 805 0.36 -28.46 5.57
CA LYS A 805 1.42 -29.12 4.79
C LYS A 805 0.97 -30.51 4.33
N LYS A 806 1.17 -30.86 3.05
CA LYS A 806 0.86 -32.18 2.47
C LYS A 806 1.99 -32.60 1.53
N ASN A 807 2.61 -33.76 1.75
CA ASN A 807 3.72 -34.29 0.94
C ASN A 807 4.85 -33.27 0.67
N GLY A 808 5.27 -32.52 1.71
CA GLY A 808 6.29 -31.48 1.62
C GLY A 808 5.79 -30.12 1.10
N ARG A 809 4.73 -30.10 0.28
CA ARG A 809 4.04 -28.86 -0.13
C ARG A 809 3.43 -28.16 1.06
N GLN A 810 3.48 -26.84 1.04
CA GLN A 810 2.96 -25.96 2.08
C GLN A 810 1.70 -25.25 1.57
N ALA A 811 0.74 -24.99 2.46
CA ALA A 811 -0.35 -24.06 2.19
C ALA A 811 0.25 -22.64 2.27
N TRP A 812 0.45 -22.02 1.10
CA TRP A 812 1.05 -20.70 0.97
C TRP A 812 -0.01 -19.61 1.10
N ASN A 813 0.26 -18.62 1.94
CA ASN A 813 -0.56 -17.43 2.11
C ASN A 813 0.18 -16.26 1.45
N ILE A 814 -0.25 -15.93 0.24
CA ILE A 814 0.34 -14.90 -0.61
C ILE A 814 -0.66 -13.76 -0.75
N GLY A 815 -0.23 -12.55 -0.39
CA GLY A 815 -1.03 -11.33 -0.50
C GLY A 815 -0.25 -10.20 -1.14
N ILE A 816 -0.94 -9.36 -1.91
CA ILE A 816 -0.37 -8.22 -2.62
C ILE A 816 -0.44 -6.95 -1.76
N LEU A 817 0.54 -6.06 -1.92
CA LEU A 817 0.56 -4.79 -1.19
C LEU A 817 0.14 -3.63 -2.11
N ASN A 818 -0.72 -2.77 -1.59
CA ASN A 818 -1.28 -1.57 -2.22
C ASN A 818 -0.19 -0.74 -2.93
N ALA A 819 -0.35 -0.32 -4.19
CA ALA A 819 -1.56 -0.42 -5.03
C ALA A 819 -1.80 -1.78 -5.72
N GLY A 820 -0.86 -2.74 -5.59
CA GLY A 820 -1.02 -4.14 -6.00
C GLY A 820 0.12 -4.72 -6.83
N GLY A 821 0.92 -3.90 -7.52
CA GLY A 821 1.94 -4.35 -8.48
C GLY A 821 3.40 -4.31 -8.02
N ALA A 822 3.71 -3.64 -6.90
CA ALA A 822 5.08 -3.36 -6.49
C ALA A 822 5.71 -4.45 -5.60
N LEU A 823 4.99 -4.89 -4.56
CA LEU A 823 5.49 -5.76 -3.50
C LEU A 823 4.51 -6.90 -3.21
N LEU A 824 5.07 -8.03 -2.77
CA LEU A 824 4.35 -9.24 -2.40
C LEU A 824 4.68 -9.61 -0.95
N SER A 825 3.68 -9.98 -0.17
CA SER A 825 3.83 -10.62 1.14
C SER A 825 3.61 -12.13 0.98
N VAL A 826 4.65 -12.92 1.23
CA VAL A 826 4.62 -14.39 1.18
C VAL A 826 4.78 -14.95 2.59
N SER A 827 3.87 -15.84 2.98
CA SER A 827 3.93 -16.59 4.23
C SER A 827 3.35 -17.99 4.04
N SER A 828 3.34 -18.81 5.08
CA SER A 828 2.77 -20.16 5.04
C SER A 828 1.98 -20.48 6.30
N ALA A 829 1.02 -21.39 6.19
CA ALA A 829 0.39 -22.01 7.35
C ALA A 829 1.27 -23.11 8.01
N ALA A 830 2.36 -23.54 7.36
CA ALA A 830 3.22 -24.63 7.85
C ALA A 830 4.37 -24.19 8.76
N VAL A 831 4.76 -22.90 8.70
CA VAL A 831 5.93 -22.35 9.41
C VAL A 831 5.65 -20.90 9.82
N PRO A 832 6.31 -20.36 10.86
CA PRO A 832 6.05 -19.01 11.38
C PRO A 832 6.78 -17.91 10.59
N TYR A 833 7.08 -18.15 9.31
CA TYR A 833 7.93 -17.26 8.53
C TYR A 833 7.12 -16.40 7.58
N ARG A 834 7.54 -15.13 7.47
CA ARG A 834 6.96 -14.15 6.57
C ARG A 834 8.07 -13.40 5.83
N LEU A 835 7.90 -13.27 4.52
CA LEU A 835 8.82 -12.58 3.61
C LEU A 835 8.04 -11.57 2.78
N VAL A 836 8.35 -10.28 2.94
CA VAL A 836 7.92 -9.25 2.01
C VAL A 836 9.02 -9.06 0.98
N LEU A 837 8.68 -9.12 -0.31
CA LEU A 837 9.64 -9.11 -1.41
C LEU A 837 9.17 -8.22 -2.57
N PRO A 838 10.11 -7.62 -3.34
CA PRO A 838 9.76 -6.88 -4.53
C PRO A 838 9.36 -7.81 -5.69
N ILE A 839 8.25 -7.46 -6.34
CA ILE A 839 7.82 -8.11 -7.59
C ILE A 839 8.67 -7.63 -8.77
N CYS A 840 9.02 -6.34 -8.77
CA CYS A 840 9.16 -5.60 -10.02
C CYS A 840 10.48 -4.83 -10.17
N ARG A 841 10.87 -4.10 -9.13
CA ARG A 841 12.10 -3.29 -9.10
C ARG A 841 13.00 -3.79 -7.99
N ASN A 842 14.31 -3.56 -8.09
CA ASN A 842 15.22 -3.81 -6.98
C ASN A 842 14.69 -3.08 -5.72
N GLY A 843 14.49 -3.84 -4.66
CA GLY A 843 13.89 -3.38 -3.41
C GLY A 843 14.39 -4.21 -2.23
N VAL A 844 13.90 -3.90 -1.05
CA VAL A 844 14.24 -4.59 0.19
C VAL A 844 13.41 -5.87 0.32
N TYR A 845 14.08 -6.98 0.60
CA TYR A 845 13.48 -8.19 1.15
C TYR A 845 13.44 -8.02 2.67
N ARG A 846 12.24 -8.13 3.25
CA ARG A 846 12.00 -7.99 4.70
C ARG A 846 11.47 -9.30 5.25
N PHE A 847 12.24 -9.96 6.11
CA PHE A 847 11.88 -11.21 6.76
C PHE A 847 11.51 -11.00 8.23
N THR A 848 10.49 -11.72 8.68
CA THR A 848 10.17 -11.86 10.11
C THR A 848 9.79 -13.30 10.47
N ASP A 849 10.18 -13.73 11.67
CA ASP A 849 9.64 -14.91 12.35
C ASP A 849 8.55 -14.46 13.33
N VAL A 850 7.29 -14.74 13.00
CA VAL A 850 6.14 -14.22 13.76
C VAL A 850 5.90 -14.95 15.09
N LEU A 851 6.68 -15.98 15.44
CA LEU A 851 6.69 -16.52 16.81
C LEU A 851 7.67 -15.77 17.72
N LEU A 852 8.76 -15.25 17.16
CA LEU A 852 9.76 -14.47 17.90
C LEU A 852 9.43 -12.98 17.94
N ASP A 853 8.83 -12.46 16.87
CA ASP A 853 8.47 -11.06 16.69
C ASP A 853 7.07 -10.94 16.05
N PRO A 854 5.99 -11.26 16.78
CA PRO A 854 4.62 -11.32 16.25
C PRO A 854 4.09 -9.98 15.74
N ASN A 855 4.66 -8.86 16.19
CA ASN A 855 4.31 -7.51 15.78
C ASN A 855 5.29 -6.94 14.73
N GLU A 856 6.30 -7.70 14.32
CA GLU A 856 7.31 -7.35 13.31
C GLU A 856 8.10 -6.04 13.54
N LEU A 857 8.44 -5.77 14.80
CA LEU A 857 9.17 -4.57 15.23
C LEU A 857 10.67 -4.63 14.91
N HIS A 858 11.23 -5.83 14.72
CA HIS A 858 12.66 -6.09 14.51
C HIS A 858 12.90 -6.98 13.28
N PRO A 859 12.41 -6.58 12.08
CA PRO A 859 12.57 -7.37 10.88
C PRO A 859 14.04 -7.45 10.44
N ILE A 860 14.39 -8.52 9.74
CA ILE A 860 15.72 -8.69 9.13
C ILE A 860 15.61 -8.33 7.64
N GLU A 861 16.40 -7.35 7.20
CA GLU A 861 16.28 -6.73 5.88
C GLU A 861 17.58 -6.83 5.06
N ASP A 862 17.44 -7.13 3.77
CA ASP A 862 18.54 -7.13 2.79
C ASP A 862 18.01 -6.83 1.37
N TYR A 863 18.89 -6.59 0.42
CA TYR A 863 18.58 -6.38 -1.00
C TYR A 863 18.87 -7.64 -1.84
N SER A 864 19.39 -8.70 -1.22
CA SER A 864 19.72 -9.99 -1.83
C SER A 864 19.22 -11.14 -0.96
N ILE A 865 18.50 -12.10 -1.55
CA ILE A 865 18.00 -13.28 -0.84
C ILE A 865 19.15 -14.14 -0.29
N GLU A 866 20.28 -14.20 -0.98
CA GLU A 866 21.47 -14.96 -0.59
C GLU A 866 22.21 -14.32 0.59
N THR A 867 22.13 -12.99 0.71
CA THR A 867 22.73 -12.24 1.82
C THR A 867 21.80 -12.30 3.03
N LEU A 868 20.48 -12.13 2.82
CA LEU A 868 19.46 -12.37 3.85
C LEU A 868 19.59 -13.78 4.43
N ALA A 869 19.72 -14.82 3.59
CA ALA A 869 19.92 -16.20 4.03
C ALA A 869 21.19 -16.42 4.88
N LYS A 870 22.23 -15.60 4.72
CA LYS A 870 23.41 -15.61 5.60
C LYS A 870 23.15 -14.87 6.91
N GLN A 871 22.41 -13.75 6.86
CA GLN A 871 21.97 -13.04 8.06
C GLN A 871 21.10 -13.96 8.94
N LEU A 872 20.12 -14.67 8.39
CA LEU A 872 19.25 -15.59 9.14
C LEU A 872 20.04 -16.70 9.84
N ARG A 873 20.98 -17.37 9.15
CA ARG A 873 21.86 -18.38 9.78
C ARG A 873 22.62 -17.82 10.98
N ASN A 874 23.12 -16.59 10.88
CA ASN A 874 23.83 -15.94 11.99
C ASN A 874 22.87 -15.54 13.12
N PHE A 875 21.68 -15.03 12.80
CA PHE A 875 20.65 -14.66 13.77
C PHE A 875 20.20 -15.85 14.62
N TYR A 876 19.73 -16.93 13.99
CA TYR A 876 19.29 -18.13 14.70
C TYR A 876 20.43 -18.75 15.53
N LYS A 877 21.65 -18.81 14.97
CA LYS A 877 22.84 -19.27 15.70
C LYS A 877 23.12 -18.45 16.97
N ASN A 878 22.91 -17.14 16.94
CA ASN A 878 23.12 -16.26 18.09
C ASN A 878 22.08 -16.49 19.21
N ILE A 879 20.87 -16.95 18.88
CA ILE A 879 19.82 -17.32 19.85
C ILE A 879 19.81 -18.83 20.18
N GLY A 880 20.81 -19.58 19.72
CA GLY A 880 20.97 -21.02 20.03
C GLY A 880 20.13 -21.99 19.20
N ALA A 881 19.59 -21.53 18.06
CA ALA A 881 18.78 -22.32 17.13
C ALA A 881 19.50 -22.57 15.79
N ASP A 882 19.03 -23.56 15.02
CA ASP A 882 19.48 -23.77 13.64
C ASP A 882 18.71 -22.83 12.69
N GLY A 883 19.44 -22.07 11.87
CA GLY A 883 18.88 -21.15 10.88
C GLY A 883 18.80 -21.70 9.47
N GLU A 884 19.22 -22.95 9.21
CA GLU A 884 19.22 -23.50 7.85
C GLU A 884 17.79 -23.69 7.29
N GLU A 885 16.81 -24.02 8.14
CA GLU A 885 15.40 -24.13 7.73
C GLU A 885 14.86 -22.78 7.24
N ALA A 886 15.00 -21.72 8.04
CA ALA A 886 14.57 -20.37 7.66
C ALA A 886 15.33 -19.85 6.42
N ALA A 887 16.64 -20.07 6.36
CA ALA A 887 17.49 -19.67 5.24
C ALA A 887 17.14 -20.40 3.93
N LYS A 888 16.73 -21.67 3.99
CA LYS A 888 16.19 -22.40 2.84
C LYS A 888 14.79 -21.89 2.49
N TRP A 889 13.92 -21.73 3.50
CA TRP A 889 12.53 -21.36 3.30
C TRP A 889 12.39 -20.02 2.56
N ILE A 890 13.19 -19.00 2.87
CA ILE A 890 13.10 -17.71 2.15
C ILE A 890 13.45 -17.84 0.66
N SER A 891 14.36 -18.76 0.29
CA SER A 891 14.69 -19.01 -1.13
C SER A 891 13.55 -19.73 -1.85
N ASP A 892 12.86 -20.64 -1.16
CA ASP A 892 11.70 -21.32 -1.73
C ASP A 892 10.48 -20.38 -1.80
N ALA A 893 10.29 -19.51 -0.80
CA ALA A 893 9.25 -18.49 -0.75
C ALA A 893 9.42 -17.43 -1.85
N GLU A 894 10.64 -16.96 -2.13
CA GLU A 894 10.90 -16.04 -3.25
C GLU A 894 10.53 -16.68 -4.59
N LYS A 895 11.03 -17.89 -4.86
CA LYS A 895 10.75 -18.61 -6.11
C LYS A 895 9.26 -18.83 -6.31
N VAL A 896 8.56 -19.31 -5.27
CA VAL A 896 7.12 -19.55 -5.30
C VAL A 896 6.34 -18.23 -5.49
N GLY A 897 6.72 -17.15 -4.79
CA GLY A 897 6.09 -15.84 -4.94
C GLY A 897 6.23 -15.27 -6.35
N LYS A 898 7.44 -15.29 -6.93
CA LYS A 898 7.68 -14.82 -8.30
C LYS A 898 6.98 -15.69 -9.36
N TRP A 899 6.96 -17.01 -9.18
CA TRP A 899 6.19 -17.91 -10.04
C TRP A 899 4.67 -17.66 -9.92
N TRP A 900 4.17 -17.43 -8.72
CA TRP A 900 2.75 -17.14 -8.46
C TRP A 900 2.30 -15.84 -9.16
N VAL A 901 3.15 -14.80 -9.23
CA VAL A 901 2.85 -13.57 -9.99
C VAL A 901 2.56 -13.88 -11.47
N LEU A 902 3.37 -14.75 -12.08
CA LEU A 902 3.17 -15.19 -13.45
C LEU A 902 1.93 -16.09 -13.59
N GLU A 903 1.70 -17.01 -12.65
CA GLU A 903 0.51 -17.88 -12.65
C GLU A 903 -0.79 -17.08 -12.50
N GLN A 904 -0.82 -16.02 -11.67
CA GLN A 904 -1.99 -15.14 -11.58
C GLN A 904 -2.22 -14.38 -12.88
N ARG A 905 -1.17 -13.83 -13.50
CA ARG A 905 -1.27 -13.23 -14.85
C ARG A 905 -1.82 -14.20 -15.88
N ARG A 906 -1.42 -15.48 -15.84
CA ARG A 906 -1.97 -16.54 -16.70
C ARG A 906 -3.45 -16.82 -16.39
N LYS A 907 -3.81 -17.02 -15.11
CA LYS A 907 -5.20 -17.28 -14.65
C LYS A 907 -6.16 -16.15 -15.07
N TRP A 908 -5.76 -14.90 -14.89
CA TRP A 908 -6.50 -13.69 -15.28
C TRP A 908 -6.38 -13.32 -16.77
N ARG A 909 -5.63 -14.08 -17.58
CA ARG A 909 -5.39 -13.81 -19.01
C ARG A 909 -4.83 -12.39 -19.28
N PHE A 910 -3.96 -11.92 -18.39
CA PHE A 910 -3.44 -10.56 -18.37
C PHE A 910 -1.97 -10.47 -18.82
N GLY A 911 -1.72 -9.66 -19.85
CA GLY A 911 -0.38 -9.43 -20.41
C GLY A 911 0.08 -7.96 -20.40
N GLY A 912 -0.55 -7.10 -19.60
CA GLY A 912 -0.14 -5.69 -19.47
C GLY A 912 0.93 -5.48 -18.39
N SER A 913 1.37 -4.22 -18.22
CA SER A 913 2.36 -3.85 -17.21
C SER A 913 1.80 -3.95 -15.79
N ALA A 914 2.63 -4.36 -14.82
CA ALA A 914 2.24 -4.48 -13.42
C ALA A 914 1.98 -3.11 -12.78
N LEU A 915 2.95 -2.21 -12.90
CA LEU A 915 2.91 -0.89 -12.29
C LEU A 915 2.11 0.08 -13.17
N GLN A 916 1.38 1.00 -12.54
CA GLN A 916 0.60 2.04 -13.23
C GLN A 916 1.45 2.89 -14.18
N GLU A 917 2.69 3.20 -13.79
CA GLU A 917 3.64 4.01 -14.57
C GLU A 917 4.08 3.42 -15.91
N ASP A 918 3.98 2.10 -16.05
CA ASP A 918 4.46 1.36 -17.21
C ASP A 918 3.31 0.96 -18.16
N ARG A 919 2.07 1.37 -17.85
CA ARG A 919 0.87 1.16 -18.67
C ARG A 919 0.63 2.31 -19.65
N LYS A 920 -0.18 2.04 -20.67
CA LYS A 920 -0.66 3.07 -21.62
C LYS A 920 -1.78 3.92 -21.00
N ALA A 921 -2.05 5.08 -21.58
CA ALA A 921 -3.07 6.00 -21.06
C ALA A 921 -4.48 5.39 -21.10
N GLU A 922 -4.80 4.65 -22.16
CA GLU A 922 -6.06 3.92 -22.34
C GLU A 922 -6.20 2.78 -21.32
N GLU A 923 -5.08 2.20 -20.88
CA GLU A 923 -5.04 1.18 -19.83
C GLU A 923 -5.24 1.79 -18.42
N MET A 924 -5.24 3.11 -18.28
CA MET A 924 -5.47 3.84 -17.01
C MET A 924 -6.81 4.60 -16.98
N GLU A 925 -7.68 4.42 -17.98
CA GLU A 925 -8.98 5.07 -18.03
C GLU A 925 -9.90 4.62 -16.87
N GLY A 926 -10.42 5.58 -16.11
CA GLY A 926 -11.22 5.43 -14.88
C GLY A 926 -10.51 4.81 -13.66
N MET A 927 -9.33 4.22 -13.83
CA MET A 927 -8.58 3.59 -12.73
C MET A 927 -8.18 4.61 -11.65
N GLY A 928 -8.31 4.24 -10.38
CA GLY A 928 -7.99 5.08 -9.22
C GLY A 928 -8.85 6.34 -9.07
N LYS A 929 -9.98 6.43 -9.77
CA LYS A 929 -10.85 7.62 -9.83
C LYS A 929 -12.30 7.25 -9.58
N VAL A 930 -13.06 8.22 -9.08
CA VAL A 930 -14.54 8.18 -9.11
C VAL A 930 -14.98 8.60 -10.52
N SER A 931 -15.79 7.77 -11.18
CA SER A 931 -16.43 8.13 -12.44
C SER A 931 -17.41 9.29 -12.23
N GLN A 932 -17.11 10.47 -12.76
CA GLN A 932 -18.01 11.62 -12.74
C GLN A 932 -19.08 11.47 -13.82
N LYS A 933 -20.36 11.57 -13.45
CA LYS A 933 -21.47 11.43 -14.42
C LYS A 933 -21.54 12.61 -15.40
N LYS A 934 -20.93 13.76 -15.11
CA LYS A 934 -20.92 14.94 -16.00
C LYS A 934 -19.51 15.52 -16.19
N TRP A 935 -19.26 16.01 -17.41
CA TRP A 935 -17.96 16.58 -17.81
C TRP A 935 -17.57 17.89 -17.13
N TRP A 936 -18.49 18.55 -16.42
CA TRP A 936 -18.21 19.78 -15.65
C TRP A 936 -17.92 19.53 -14.18
N GLU A 937 -17.86 18.25 -13.77
CA GLU A 937 -17.46 17.81 -12.43
C GLU A 937 -15.96 17.44 -12.39
N THR A 938 -15.21 17.81 -13.45
CA THR A 938 -13.74 17.70 -13.62
C THR A 938 -13.09 19.07 -13.78
#